data_AF-A0A158RF90-F1
#
_entry.id   AF-A0A158RF90-F1
#
_cell.length_a   1.000
_cell.length_b   1.000
_cell.length_c   1.000
_cell.angle_alpha   90.00
_cell.angle_beta   90.00
_cell.angle_gamma   90.00
#
_symmetry.space_group_name_H-M   'P 1'
#
loop_
_entity.id
_entity.type
_entity.pdbx_description
1 polymer ?
#
loop_
_entity_poly.entity_id
_entity_poly.type
_entity_poly.pdbx_seq_one_letter_code
_entity_poly.pdbx_strand_id
1 'polypeptide(L)'
;MRELLTRNAMLERQVAELRGQIDTRGLTKLKTPRRPLDFTKYVELFFILRFTKRRVALKILYLGWDYCGLARQEITKCTIAEKLIEAFMNCRLIEESSDIRFAVCGRTDKGVSGFSQVVALTLRSNVHDGVGVIAPDDTSKLYPPKPEIDYVLIGNKNLPPDIRILSWSPVPLDFSPRRDCISRSYKYFFPAVDLDIECMRLAASKLIGHHDFRNFCSSQVANGVLNHERTIFKIEIFDSDADKTSLTLCLMCRRCQENRITKWRRVISIIALYNVYTLAEPLLFFEPEFENMNWQSSLDMFPDRRQEHYFAAISREAPSSKEFKRKSILERPTDDALEEKVRKVENRGKLRVARLTGHQVVCCSCVYSTMASAENIDQDIKIFYKKLFPCDLLCKWLSCGSKQPFETLSRREFSFSFAGDVYLRYQSFGDPASFRSELVRTCPNKIDIGAVYSAPPRLQRSLSSTTFVPEWKELVFDIDLTDYDDIRFCCGSANPNAKTAVCHRCWELAKCAVICLERALRCDFGFEHILWVYSGRRGVHCWVCDPVARHLDSAGRSAVAEYLTFVHSSDARKQKLKISSLPEPLLHPSVEAAADTLDSHFVKYCASQNLLNSHFPDRVKLMLQHLPPDLDSQRNVLFDQWANREEDNSDSTVKRWNTLKCFLQSEKRDNVIKDIILNTVYPRLDTNVTNGFGHLLKSPFCVHPKTGFICVPIDSHLIESFDPLTVPRLNELVSQLSQANTHNEVASQHLLAYKHTTLRPYVEFFERFVDRLSASMQLTSKSENDVDTTGIYGGIPSLEVV
;
A
#
# COMPACT_ATOMS: atom_id res chain seq x y z
N MET A 1 -22.12 -6.87 -35.51
CA MET A 1 -21.57 -7.98 -34.69
C MET A 1 -21.24 -9.24 -35.50
N ARG A 2 -22.20 -9.85 -36.22
CA ARG A 2 -21.91 -11.02 -37.09
C ARG A 2 -20.84 -10.72 -38.14
N GLU A 3 -20.93 -9.57 -38.80
CA GLU A 3 -19.97 -9.13 -39.82
C GLU A 3 -18.54 -8.97 -39.28
N LEU A 4 -18.41 -8.47 -38.04
CA LEU A 4 -17.14 -8.35 -37.32
C LEU A 4 -16.56 -9.73 -36.95
N LEU A 5 -17.40 -10.65 -36.48
CA LEU A 5 -16.98 -12.03 -36.18
C LEU A 5 -16.54 -12.78 -37.45
N THR A 6 -17.25 -12.58 -38.56
CA THR A 6 -16.87 -13.14 -39.86
C THR A 6 -15.55 -12.56 -40.35
N ARG A 7 -15.32 -11.25 -40.18
CA ARG A 7 -14.07 -10.59 -40.57
C ARG A 7 -12.90 -10.99 -39.69
N ASN A 8 -13.12 -11.22 -38.39
CA ASN A 8 -12.10 -11.70 -37.47
C ASN A 8 -11.68 -13.14 -37.80
N ALA A 9 -12.64 -14.03 -38.06
CA ALA A 9 -12.35 -15.40 -38.51
C ALA A 9 -11.62 -15.44 -39.87
N MET A 10 -11.95 -14.50 -40.78
CA MET A 10 -11.28 -14.37 -42.07
C MET A 10 -9.83 -13.86 -41.91
N LEU A 11 -9.60 -12.92 -40.99
CA LEU A 11 -8.27 -12.41 -40.65
C LEU A 11 -7.42 -13.48 -39.95
N GLU A 12 -7.99 -14.25 -39.02
CA GLU A 12 -7.29 -15.37 -38.38
C GLU A 12 -6.87 -16.44 -39.40
N ARG A 13 -7.73 -16.74 -40.39
CA ARG A 13 -7.38 -17.59 -41.53
C ARG A 13 -6.28 -17.01 -42.38
N GLN A 14 -6.35 -15.72 -42.72
CA GLN A 14 -5.30 -15.06 -43.50
C GLN A 14 -3.96 -15.02 -42.76
N VAL A 15 -3.95 -14.84 -41.44
CA VAL A 15 -2.73 -14.89 -40.62
C VAL A 15 -2.17 -16.31 -40.57
N ALA A 16 -3.01 -17.34 -40.43
CA ALA A 16 -2.57 -18.73 -40.47
C ALA A 16 -2.02 -19.13 -41.84
N GLU A 17 -2.66 -18.67 -42.91
CA GLU A 17 -2.24 -18.91 -44.29
C GLU A 17 -0.95 -18.16 -44.62
N LEU A 18 -0.79 -16.91 -44.16
CA LEU A 18 0.46 -16.14 -44.29
C LEU A 18 1.60 -16.78 -43.48
N ARG A 19 1.34 -17.31 -42.28
CA ARG A 19 2.33 -18.07 -41.51
C ARG A 19 2.75 -19.36 -42.21
N GLY A 20 1.80 -20.10 -42.79
CA GLY A 20 2.08 -21.28 -43.62
C GLY A 20 2.82 -20.93 -44.92
N GLN A 21 2.56 -19.75 -45.50
CA GLN A 21 3.28 -19.22 -46.67
C GLN A 21 4.70 -18.74 -46.33
N ILE A 22 4.94 -18.26 -45.10
CA ILE A 22 6.28 -17.93 -44.60
C ILE A 22 7.10 -19.22 -44.40
N ASP A 23 6.48 -20.31 -43.94
CA ASP A 23 7.11 -21.62 -43.84
C ASP A 23 7.38 -22.26 -45.21
N THR A 24 6.49 -22.08 -46.19
CA THR A 24 6.64 -22.66 -47.55
C THR A 24 7.50 -21.82 -48.51
N ARG A 25 7.71 -20.52 -48.26
CA ARG A 25 8.57 -19.63 -49.08
C ARG A 25 10.06 -19.63 -48.70
N GLY A 26 10.50 -20.48 -47.76
CA GLY A 26 11.92 -20.81 -47.62
C GLY A 26 12.85 -19.61 -47.42
N LEU A 27 12.45 -18.62 -46.60
CA LEU A 27 13.39 -17.57 -46.12
C LEU A 27 14.22 -18.02 -44.92
N THR A 28 13.97 -19.22 -44.39
CA THR A 28 14.95 -19.95 -43.59
C THR A 28 15.96 -20.64 -44.51
N LYS A 29 16.89 -19.86 -45.08
CA LYS A 29 18.19 -20.44 -45.43
C LYS A 29 18.88 -20.82 -44.12
N LEU A 30 18.60 -22.04 -43.67
CA LEU A 30 19.49 -22.79 -42.79
C LEU A 30 20.89 -22.67 -43.38
N LYS A 31 21.76 -21.92 -42.70
CA LYS A 31 23.19 -21.92 -42.99
C LYS A 31 23.63 -23.38 -42.89
N THR A 32 24.09 -23.94 -44.01
CA THR A 32 24.83 -25.19 -44.04
C THR A 32 25.85 -25.20 -42.90
N PRO A 33 26.01 -26.32 -42.15
CA PRO A 33 27.01 -26.39 -41.11
C PRO A 33 28.37 -26.17 -41.78
N ARG A 34 29.00 -25.03 -41.47
CA ARG A 34 30.39 -24.81 -41.87
C ARG A 34 31.17 -25.96 -41.24
N ARG A 35 32.01 -26.63 -42.06
CA ARG A 35 33.01 -27.59 -41.56
C ARG A 35 33.64 -27.00 -40.29
N PRO A 36 33.86 -27.78 -39.23
CA PRO A 36 34.58 -27.28 -38.07
C PRO A 36 35.92 -26.79 -38.60
N LEU A 37 36.16 -25.48 -38.50
CA LEU A 37 37.53 -25.01 -38.62
C LEU A 37 38.27 -25.62 -37.44
N ASP A 38 39.26 -26.46 -37.73
CA ASP A 38 40.18 -26.97 -36.74
C ASP A 38 40.98 -25.78 -36.20
N PHE A 39 40.50 -25.24 -35.08
CA PHE A 39 41.10 -24.12 -34.39
C PHE A 39 42.19 -24.57 -33.41
N THR A 40 42.56 -25.86 -33.35
CA THR A 40 43.52 -26.36 -32.35
C THR A 40 44.90 -25.67 -32.50
N LYS A 41 45.25 -25.23 -33.72
CA LYS A 41 46.45 -24.42 -34.01
C LYS A 41 46.33 -22.91 -33.72
N TYR A 42 45.11 -22.40 -33.52
CA TYR A 42 44.81 -20.99 -33.21
C TYR A 42 44.38 -20.77 -31.76
N VAL A 43 43.95 -21.82 -31.05
CA VAL A 43 43.55 -21.75 -29.65
C VAL A 43 44.75 -21.41 -28.77
N GLU A 44 45.94 -21.96 -29.03
CA GLU A 44 47.16 -21.56 -28.31
C GLU A 44 47.60 -20.12 -28.60
N LEU A 45 47.44 -19.61 -29.83
CA LEU A 45 47.76 -18.21 -30.14
C LEU A 45 46.72 -17.21 -29.62
N PHE A 46 45.44 -17.60 -29.53
CA PHE A 46 44.35 -16.72 -29.08
C PHE A 46 44.24 -16.65 -27.54
N PHE A 47 44.63 -17.71 -26.82
CA PHE A 47 44.70 -17.72 -25.35
C PHE A 47 45.93 -17.00 -24.78
N ILE A 48 46.99 -16.81 -25.58
CA ILE A 48 48.25 -16.16 -25.15
C ILE A 48 48.25 -14.64 -25.42
N LEU A 49 47.17 -14.07 -25.97
CA LEU A 49 47.01 -12.62 -26.12
C LEU A 49 46.23 -12.06 -24.94
N ARG A 50 46.93 -11.39 -24.02
CA ARG A 50 46.29 -10.74 -22.87
C ARG A 50 45.54 -9.51 -23.38
N PHE A 51 44.22 -9.60 -23.59
CA PHE A 51 43.43 -8.47 -24.07
C PHE A 51 43.23 -7.42 -22.97
N THR A 52 43.16 -6.14 -23.33
CA THR A 52 42.71 -5.12 -22.37
C THR A 52 41.20 -5.23 -22.17
N LYS A 53 40.76 -4.78 -21.00
CA LYS A 53 39.34 -4.58 -20.69
C LYS A 53 39.08 -3.08 -20.55
N ARG A 54 37.83 -2.65 -20.65
CA ARG A 54 37.42 -1.28 -20.41
C ARG A 54 36.11 -1.24 -19.63
N ARG A 55 36.05 -0.34 -18.66
CA ARG A 55 34.81 0.05 -18.00
C ARG A 55 34.02 0.96 -18.93
N VAL A 56 32.82 0.53 -19.31
CA VAL A 56 31.92 1.27 -20.19
C VAL A 56 30.59 1.54 -19.52
N ALA A 57 29.96 2.66 -19.88
CA ALA A 57 28.55 2.91 -19.65
C ALA A 57 27.77 2.71 -20.95
N LEU A 58 26.65 2.00 -20.90
CA LEU A 58 25.74 1.78 -22.03
C LEU A 58 24.42 2.47 -21.75
N LYS A 59 23.93 3.26 -22.69
CA LYS A 59 22.55 3.76 -22.71
C LYS A 59 21.70 2.73 -23.44
N ILE A 60 20.66 2.22 -22.79
CA ILE A 60 19.82 1.12 -23.30
C ILE A 60 18.34 1.52 -23.35
N LEU A 61 17.64 0.86 -24.26
CA LEU A 61 16.20 0.87 -24.47
C LEU A 61 15.69 -0.56 -24.41
N TYR A 62 14.57 -0.80 -23.75
CA TYR A 62 13.95 -2.11 -23.76
C TYR A 62 12.44 -2.08 -23.53
N LEU A 63 11.75 -3.08 -24.07
CA LEU A 63 10.37 -3.40 -23.75
C LEU A 63 10.35 -4.42 -22.62
N GLY A 64 9.73 -4.07 -21.49
CA GLY A 64 9.87 -4.83 -20.24
C GLY A 64 8.86 -5.97 -20.06
N TRP A 65 7.83 -6.06 -20.91
CA TRP A 65 6.64 -6.90 -20.70
C TRP A 65 6.96 -8.38 -20.43
N ASP A 66 7.94 -8.93 -21.14
CA ASP A 66 8.35 -10.33 -21.02
C ASP A 66 9.50 -10.56 -20.01
N TYR A 67 9.92 -9.51 -19.27
CA TYR A 67 11.07 -9.54 -18.39
C TYR A 67 10.74 -9.25 -16.93
N CYS A 68 11.48 -9.90 -16.04
CA CYS A 68 11.42 -9.72 -14.59
C CYS A 68 12.20 -8.48 -14.11
N GLY A 69 12.18 -7.39 -14.88
CA GLY A 69 12.84 -6.12 -14.58
C GLY A 69 14.30 -6.04 -15.08
N LEU A 70 14.94 -4.90 -14.81
CA LEU A 70 16.28 -4.59 -15.32
C LEU A 70 17.41 -5.32 -14.59
N ALA A 71 17.38 -5.38 -13.25
CA ALA A 71 18.50 -5.87 -12.45
C ALA A 71 18.60 -7.40 -12.44
N ARG A 72 19.83 -7.93 -12.31
CA ARG A 72 20.09 -9.37 -12.13
C ARG A 72 19.36 -9.90 -10.89
N GLN A 73 18.88 -11.14 -10.97
CA GLN A 73 18.17 -11.85 -9.90
C GLN A 73 18.70 -13.28 -9.81
N GLU A 74 18.77 -13.84 -8.60
CA GLU A 74 19.26 -15.20 -8.38
C GLU A 74 18.27 -16.26 -8.88
N ILE A 75 16.98 -15.99 -8.74
CA ILE A 75 15.90 -16.95 -9.02
C ILE A 75 15.58 -17.04 -10.52
N THR A 76 15.76 -15.94 -11.28
CA THR A 76 15.39 -15.88 -12.69
C THR A 76 16.44 -15.16 -13.53
N LYS A 77 16.75 -15.76 -14.68
CA LYS A 77 17.60 -15.17 -15.71
C LYS A 77 16.82 -14.35 -16.74
N CYS A 78 15.49 -14.26 -16.60
CA CYS A 78 14.64 -13.48 -17.51
C CYS A 78 14.67 -11.98 -17.16
N THR A 79 15.86 -11.37 -17.13
CA THR A 79 16.06 -9.95 -16.81
C THR A 79 16.82 -9.28 -17.95
N ILE A 80 16.65 -7.96 -18.09
CA ILE A 80 17.35 -7.20 -19.13
C ILE A 80 18.87 -7.27 -18.94
N ALA A 81 19.34 -7.19 -17.69
CA ALA A 81 20.76 -7.35 -17.37
C ALA A 81 21.33 -8.67 -17.86
N GLU A 82 20.63 -9.79 -17.62
CA GLU A 82 21.16 -11.09 -18.04
C GLU A 82 21.13 -11.27 -19.56
N LYS A 83 20.16 -10.71 -20.27
CA LYS A 83 20.17 -10.70 -21.75
C LYS A 83 21.30 -9.87 -22.34
N LEU A 84 21.64 -8.73 -21.72
CA LEU A 84 22.83 -7.96 -22.09
C LEU A 84 24.13 -8.74 -21.87
N ILE A 85 24.26 -9.39 -20.71
CA ILE A 85 25.46 -10.17 -20.38
C ILE A 85 25.59 -11.37 -21.33
N GLU A 86 24.51 -12.11 -21.57
CA GLU A 86 24.45 -13.24 -22.50
C GLU A 86 24.88 -12.83 -23.92
N ALA A 87 24.38 -11.69 -24.43
CA ALA A 87 24.76 -11.18 -25.74
C ALA A 87 26.26 -10.88 -25.86
N PHE A 88 26.86 -10.27 -24.83
CA PHE A 88 28.29 -9.96 -24.83
C PHE A 88 29.19 -11.18 -24.57
N MET A 89 28.73 -12.17 -23.80
CA MET A 89 29.42 -13.46 -23.65
C MET A 89 29.47 -14.22 -24.99
N ASN A 90 28.35 -14.26 -25.73
CA ASN A 90 28.28 -14.88 -27.06
C ASN A 90 29.25 -14.23 -28.05
N CYS A 91 29.57 -12.94 -27.86
CA CYS A 91 30.53 -12.20 -28.66
C CYS A 91 31.98 -12.30 -28.16
N ARG A 92 32.25 -13.05 -27.07
CA ARG A 92 33.55 -13.12 -26.39
C ARG A 92 34.08 -11.75 -25.93
N LEU A 93 33.17 -10.83 -25.59
CA LEU A 93 33.49 -9.55 -24.96
C LEU A 93 33.48 -9.63 -23.43
N ILE A 94 32.85 -10.67 -22.89
CA ILE A 94 32.88 -11.07 -21.48
C ILE A 94 33.38 -12.51 -21.43
N GLU A 95 34.42 -12.76 -20.62
CA GLU A 95 34.94 -14.11 -20.38
C GLU A 95 34.18 -14.79 -19.25
N GLU A 96 34.05 -14.11 -18.11
CA GLU A 96 33.39 -14.62 -16.92
C GLU A 96 32.39 -13.59 -16.36
N SER A 97 31.17 -14.05 -16.05
CA SER A 97 30.06 -13.17 -15.62
C SER A 97 30.16 -12.66 -14.17
N SER A 98 31.13 -13.15 -13.40
CA SER A 98 31.39 -12.80 -12.00
C SER A 98 32.20 -11.50 -11.85
N ASP A 99 33.09 -11.18 -12.80
CA ASP A 99 34.05 -10.06 -12.73
C ASP A 99 33.65 -8.81 -13.56
N ILE A 100 32.41 -8.75 -14.07
CA ILE A 100 31.99 -7.68 -14.98
C ILE A 100 31.61 -6.35 -14.29
N ARG A 101 31.61 -6.33 -12.95
CA ARG A 101 31.20 -5.17 -12.12
C ARG A 101 29.87 -4.52 -12.57
N PHE A 102 28.91 -5.33 -12.99
CA PHE A 102 27.66 -4.83 -13.58
C PHE A 102 26.88 -3.93 -12.60
N ALA A 103 26.52 -2.73 -13.03
CA ALA A 103 25.79 -1.75 -12.24
C ALA A 103 24.70 -1.05 -13.06
N VAL A 104 23.61 -0.67 -12.41
CA VAL A 104 22.45 -0.03 -13.06
C VAL A 104 22.13 1.32 -12.40
N CYS A 105 21.78 2.33 -13.20
CA CYS A 105 21.41 3.65 -12.70
C CYS A 105 20.11 3.61 -11.86
N GLY A 106 19.02 3.11 -12.48
CA GLY A 106 17.72 2.83 -11.87
C GLY A 106 17.44 1.33 -11.79
N ARG A 107 16.54 0.91 -10.89
CA ARG A 107 15.90 -0.42 -10.96
C ARG A 107 14.51 -0.22 -11.58
N THR A 108 14.05 -1.21 -12.31
CA THR A 108 12.68 -1.30 -12.82
C THR A 108 12.03 -2.56 -12.30
N ASP A 109 10.72 -2.47 -12.02
CA ASP A 109 9.92 -3.62 -11.62
C ASP A 109 9.68 -4.54 -12.84
N LYS A 110 9.17 -5.75 -12.60
CA LYS A 110 8.73 -6.67 -13.67
C LYS A 110 7.76 -5.95 -14.62
N GLY A 111 7.89 -6.19 -15.92
CA GLY A 111 6.99 -5.66 -16.95
C GLY A 111 7.29 -4.22 -17.40
N VAL A 112 8.01 -3.43 -16.59
CA VAL A 112 8.29 -2.02 -16.88
C VAL A 112 9.28 -1.87 -18.04
N SER A 113 8.85 -1.19 -19.10
CA SER A 113 9.72 -0.76 -20.20
C SER A 113 10.60 0.42 -19.79
N GLY A 114 11.83 0.48 -20.31
CA GLY A 114 12.79 1.52 -19.97
C GLY A 114 13.39 2.16 -21.21
N PHE A 115 13.35 3.49 -21.27
CA PHE A 115 14.05 4.29 -22.29
C PHE A 115 15.21 5.06 -21.65
N SER A 116 16.37 5.09 -22.31
CA SER A 116 17.59 5.78 -21.85
C SER A 116 18.14 5.32 -20.49
N GLN A 117 17.84 4.09 -20.06
CA GLN A 117 18.45 3.51 -18.87
C GLN A 117 19.96 3.38 -19.07
N VAL A 118 20.73 3.69 -18.03
CA VAL A 118 22.20 3.57 -18.09
C VAL A 118 22.67 2.41 -17.22
N VAL A 119 23.43 1.51 -17.85
CA VAL A 119 24.13 0.40 -17.17
C VAL A 119 25.63 0.56 -17.35
N ALA A 120 26.42 0.07 -16.41
CA ALA A 120 27.87 0.08 -16.51
C ALA A 120 28.43 -1.33 -16.26
N LEU A 121 29.38 -1.74 -17.09
CA LEU A 121 30.01 -3.05 -17.05
C LEU A 121 31.42 -2.99 -17.63
N THR A 122 32.22 -4.00 -17.32
CA THR A 122 33.56 -4.17 -17.88
C THR A 122 33.46 -5.08 -19.11
N LEU A 123 33.91 -4.60 -20.27
CA LEU A 123 33.97 -5.35 -21.53
C LEU A 123 35.42 -5.43 -22.02
N ARG A 124 35.72 -6.40 -22.89
CA ARG A 124 36.98 -6.41 -23.65
C ARG A 124 37.13 -5.14 -24.48
N SER A 125 38.34 -4.60 -24.57
CA SER A 125 38.72 -3.37 -25.27
C SER A 125 39.71 -3.67 -26.39
N ASN A 126 39.75 -2.84 -27.44
CA ASN A 126 40.80 -2.89 -28.48
C ASN A 126 41.97 -1.94 -28.23
N VAL A 127 41.81 -1.01 -27.29
CA VAL A 127 42.79 0.03 -26.96
C VAL A 127 43.49 -0.27 -25.64
N HIS A 128 44.73 0.21 -25.50
CA HIS A 128 45.60 -0.09 -24.36
C HIS A 128 45.61 0.98 -23.28
N ASP A 129 45.10 2.17 -23.59
CA ASP A 129 45.07 3.33 -22.72
C ASP A 129 43.76 4.13 -22.84
N GLY A 130 43.64 5.16 -22.01
CA GLY A 130 42.47 6.02 -21.93
C GLY A 130 41.50 5.63 -20.82
N VAL A 131 40.41 6.38 -20.74
CA VAL A 131 39.46 6.32 -19.61
C VAL A 131 38.89 4.91 -19.45
N GLY A 132 38.99 4.38 -18.23
CA GLY A 132 38.40 3.09 -17.85
C GLY A 132 39.11 1.85 -18.38
N VAL A 133 40.24 1.99 -19.09
CA VAL A 133 41.01 0.83 -19.57
C VAL A 133 41.71 0.12 -18.42
N ILE A 134 41.70 -1.20 -18.49
CA ILE A 134 42.33 -2.13 -17.57
C ILE A 134 43.28 -2.96 -18.43
N ALA A 135 44.56 -2.63 -18.35
CA ALA A 135 45.61 -3.41 -18.97
C ALA A 135 45.96 -4.62 -18.10
N PRO A 136 46.37 -5.74 -18.72
CA PRO A 136 46.89 -6.89 -17.98
C PRO A 136 48.30 -6.61 -17.42
N ASP A 137 48.70 -7.34 -16.38
CA ASP A 137 49.99 -7.14 -15.68
C ASP A 137 51.24 -7.31 -16.57
N ASP A 138 51.11 -8.05 -17.68
CA ASP A 138 52.18 -8.25 -18.67
C ASP A 138 51.67 -7.71 -20.01
N THR A 139 52.20 -6.57 -20.40
CA THR A 139 51.84 -5.86 -21.62
C THR A 139 52.68 -6.30 -22.82
N SER A 140 53.71 -7.13 -22.62
CA SER A 140 54.65 -7.57 -23.69
C SER A 140 53.98 -8.39 -24.79
N LYS A 141 52.80 -8.95 -24.51
CA LYS A 141 52.00 -9.79 -25.43
C LYS A 141 50.73 -9.12 -25.94
N LEU A 142 50.57 -7.80 -25.75
CA LEU A 142 49.43 -7.07 -26.29
C LEU A 142 49.54 -6.99 -27.83
N TYR A 143 48.42 -7.21 -28.52
CA TYR A 143 48.31 -6.93 -29.96
C TYR A 143 48.46 -5.42 -30.21
N PRO A 144 48.85 -4.97 -31.41
CA PRO A 144 48.90 -3.54 -31.71
C PRO A 144 47.54 -2.87 -31.49
N PRO A 145 47.48 -1.65 -30.92
CA PRO A 145 46.23 -0.97 -30.63
C PRO A 145 45.42 -0.79 -31.92
N LYS A 146 44.10 -1.03 -31.81
CA LYS A 146 43.15 -0.91 -32.91
C LYS A 146 42.09 0.14 -32.55
N PRO A 147 41.32 0.64 -33.54
CA PRO A 147 40.09 1.35 -33.24
C PRO A 147 39.24 0.55 -32.26
N GLU A 148 38.61 1.30 -31.36
CA GLU A 148 37.79 0.71 -30.30
C GLU A 148 36.64 -0.13 -30.87
N ILE A 149 36.20 -1.09 -30.09
CA ILE A 149 35.08 -1.98 -30.42
C ILE A 149 33.77 -1.17 -30.48
N ASP A 150 33.02 -1.32 -31.57
CA ASP A 150 31.65 -0.81 -31.65
C ASP A 150 30.71 -1.70 -30.82
N TYR A 151 30.68 -1.44 -29.51
CA TYR A 151 29.85 -2.18 -28.55
C TYR A 151 28.35 -2.09 -28.89
N VAL A 152 27.92 -1.00 -29.51
CA VAL A 152 26.52 -0.76 -29.89
C VAL A 152 26.14 -1.71 -31.02
N LEU A 153 26.91 -1.72 -32.11
CA LEU A 153 26.65 -2.58 -33.26
C LEU A 153 26.74 -4.07 -32.90
N ILE A 154 27.77 -4.47 -32.16
CA ILE A 154 27.98 -5.86 -31.77
C ILE A 154 26.89 -6.34 -30.82
N GLY A 155 26.58 -5.54 -29.79
CA GLY A 155 25.53 -5.88 -28.82
C GLY A 155 24.17 -5.98 -29.51
N ASN A 156 23.77 -4.99 -30.30
CA ASN A 156 22.46 -5.00 -30.98
C ASN A 156 22.29 -6.13 -32.00
N LYS A 157 23.38 -6.65 -32.60
CA LYS A 157 23.32 -7.83 -33.48
C LYS A 157 23.05 -9.14 -32.73
N ASN A 158 23.29 -9.18 -31.42
CA ASN A 158 23.20 -10.38 -30.59
C ASN A 158 22.13 -10.25 -29.49
N LEU A 159 21.51 -9.09 -29.35
CA LEU A 159 20.41 -8.85 -28.44
C LEU A 159 19.06 -9.25 -29.05
N PRO A 160 18.11 -9.72 -28.23
CA PRO A 160 16.70 -9.81 -28.58
C PRO A 160 16.16 -8.50 -29.19
N PRO A 161 15.14 -8.55 -30.07
CA PRO A 161 14.67 -7.38 -30.81
C PRO A 161 14.10 -6.25 -29.94
N ASP A 162 13.59 -6.62 -28.78
CA ASP A 162 13.00 -5.81 -27.72
C ASP A 162 14.04 -5.17 -26.77
N ILE A 163 15.35 -5.44 -26.93
CA ILE A 163 16.43 -4.79 -26.17
C ILE A 163 17.42 -4.14 -27.14
N ARG A 164 17.72 -2.86 -26.93
CA ARG A 164 18.64 -2.08 -27.76
C ARG A 164 19.62 -1.27 -26.93
N ILE A 165 20.86 -1.26 -27.37
CA ILE A 165 21.87 -0.30 -26.92
C ILE A 165 21.78 0.90 -27.87
N LEU A 166 21.64 2.09 -27.31
CA LEU A 166 21.53 3.35 -28.06
C LEU A 166 22.90 3.98 -28.26
N SER A 167 23.72 3.98 -27.21
CA SER A 167 25.06 4.55 -27.22
C SER A 167 25.90 3.99 -26.08
N TRP A 168 27.21 4.23 -26.13
CA TRP A 168 28.15 3.87 -25.06
C TRP A 168 29.12 5.01 -24.75
N SER A 169 29.71 5.03 -23.55
CA SER A 169 30.76 5.99 -23.18
C SER A 169 31.86 5.28 -22.37
N PRO A 170 33.15 5.62 -22.55
CA PRO A 170 34.19 5.22 -21.61
C PRO A 170 33.98 5.94 -20.28
N VAL A 171 34.23 5.26 -19.16
CA VAL A 171 34.02 5.82 -17.80
C VAL A 171 35.12 5.37 -16.83
N PRO A 172 35.41 6.14 -15.76
CA PRO A 172 36.37 5.75 -14.73
C PRO A 172 36.09 4.37 -14.11
N LEU A 173 37.11 3.71 -13.57
CA LEU A 173 36.99 2.34 -13.02
C LEU A 173 36.04 2.25 -11.81
N ASP A 174 35.94 3.32 -11.05
CA ASP A 174 35.08 3.50 -9.87
C ASP A 174 33.69 4.06 -10.20
N PHE A 175 33.45 4.38 -11.48
CA PHE A 175 32.17 4.90 -11.96
C PHE A 175 31.01 3.97 -11.61
N SER A 176 30.02 4.56 -10.96
CA SER A 176 28.75 3.99 -10.63
C SER A 176 27.64 4.78 -11.32
N PRO A 177 26.92 4.19 -12.29
CA PRO A 177 25.80 4.87 -12.96
C PRO A 177 24.70 5.29 -11.98
N ARG A 178 24.67 4.70 -10.78
CA ARG A 178 23.78 5.10 -9.70
C ARG A 178 24.32 6.26 -8.87
N ARG A 179 25.61 6.25 -8.50
CA ARG A 179 26.20 7.25 -7.58
C ARG A 179 26.62 8.53 -8.28
N ASP A 180 27.01 8.46 -9.54
CA ASP A 180 27.58 9.61 -10.27
C ASP A 180 26.52 10.31 -11.13
N CYS A 181 25.28 9.83 -11.07
CA CYS A 181 24.11 10.46 -11.68
C CYS A 181 23.72 11.72 -10.89
N ILE A 182 23.69 12.87 -11.58
CA ILE A 182 23.47 14.21 -11.02
C ILE A 182 21.98 14.49 -10.85
N SER A 183 21.20 14.20 -11.88
CA SER A 183 19.77 14.42 -11.91
C SER A 183 19.08 13.26 -12.62
N ARG A 184 17.78 13.11 -12.36
CA ARG A 184 16.94 12.07 -12.96
C ARG A 184 15.63 12.68 -13.39
N SER A 185 15.29 12.46 -14.64
CA SER A 185 13.98 12.77 -15.19
C SER A 185 13.23 11.47 -15.42
N TYR A 186 12.04 11.38 -14.84
CA TYR A 186 11.13 10.25 -15.02
C TYR A 186 9.90 10.73 -15.77
N LYS A 187 9.56 10.09 -16.88
CA LYS A 187 8.31 10.33 -17.60
C LYS A 187 7.47 9.07 -17.55
N TYR A 188 6.25 9.18 -17.04
CA TYR A 188 5.30 8.08 -16.95
C TYR A 188 4.13 8.37 -17.86
N PHE A 189 3.66 7.33 -18.53
CA PHE A 189 2.50 7.37 -19.42
C PHE A 189 1.40 6.50 -18.84
N PHE A 190 0.22 7.07 -18.62
CA PHE A 190 -0.94 6.41 -18.07
C PHE A 190 -2.18 6.66 -18.95
N PRO A 191 -3.16 5.75 -19.00
CA PRO A 191 -4.48 6.07 -19.53
C PRO A 191 -5.11 7.18 -18.68
N ALA A 192 -5.73 8.16 -19.32
CA ALA A 192 -6.30 9.34 -18.65
C ALA A 192 -7.67 9.13 -18.02
N VAL A 193 -8.15 7.89 -17.94
CA VAL A 193 -9.55 7.59 -17.62
C VAL A 193 -9.88 8.02 -16.19
N ASP A 194 -10.83 8.94 -16.08
CA ASP A 194 -11.42 9.48 -14.85
C ASP A 194 -10.42 10.14 -13.86
N LEU A 195 -9.23 10.57 -14.29
CA LEU A 195 -8.28 11.21 -13.38
C LEU A 195 -8.54 12.71 -13.21
N ASP A 196 -8.60 13.20 -11.97
CA ASP A 196 -8.67 14.63 -11.67
C ASP A 196 -7.30 15.29 -11.78
N ILE A 197 -7.03 15.86 -12.96
CA ILE A 197 -5.72 16.42 -13.31
C ILE A 197 -5.37 17.64 -12.47
N GLU A 198 -6.37 18.45 -12.10
CA GLU A 198 -6.14 19.65 -11.30
C GLU A 198 -5.79 19.27 -9.85
N CYS A 199 -6.49 18.32 -9.26
CA CYS A 199 -6.12 17.76 -7.96
C CYS A 199 -4.73 17.10 -8.00
N MET A 200 -4.41 16.34 -9.06
CA MET A 200 -3.08 15.76 -9.24
C MET A 200 -2.00 16.84 -9.35
N ARG A 201 -2.25 17.94 -10.08
CA ARG A 201 -1.33 19.09 -10.19
C ARG A 201 -1.14 19.79 -8.86
N LEU A 202 -2.22 19.99 -8.09
CA LEU A 202 -2.17 20.58 -6.77
C LEU A 202 -1.42 19.70 -5.76
N ALA A 203 -1.63 18.38 -5.81
CA ALA A 203 -0.89 17.43 -4.99
C ALA A 203 0.59 17.39 -5.38
N ALA A 204 0.88 17.40 -6.68
CA ALA A 204 2.25 17.41 -7.20
C ALA A 204 3.01 18.69 -6.81
N SER A 205 2.36 19.86 -6.84
CA SER A 205 3.02 21.13 -6.48
C SER A 205 3.55 21.14 -5.05
N LYS A 206 2.86 20.45 -4.12
CA LYS A 206 3.29 20.30 -2.72
C LYS A 206 4.57 19.47 -2.55
N LEU A 207 4.95 18.69 -3.57
CA LEU A 207 6.17 17.87 -3.55
C LEU A 207 7.37 18.60 -4.17
N ILE A 208 7.16 19.69 -4.91
CA ILE A 208 8.22 20.50 -5.49
C ILE A 208 8.99 21.20 -4.36
N GLY A 209 10.31 21.28 -4.48
CA GLY A 209 11.20 21.83 -3.45
C GLY A 209 12.05 20.77 -2.76
N HIS A 210 12.71 21.18 -1.68
CA HIS A 210 13.57 20.32 -0.86
C HIS A 210 12.78 19.76 0.32
N HIS A 211 12.61 18.44 0.38
CA HIS A 211 11.80 17.77 1.40
C HIS A 211 12.44 16.48 1.89
N ASP A 212 12.08 16.06 3.10
CA ASP A 212 12.36 14.72 3.61
C ASP A 212 11.29 13.71 3.16
N PHE A 213 11.68 12.77 2.31
CA PHE A 213 10.79 11.74 1.74
C PHE A 213 10.86 10.40 2.48
N ARG A 214 11.26 10.35 3.75
CA ARG A 214 11.41 9.10 4.52
C ARG A 214 10.15 8.23 4.53
N ASN A 215 8.97 8.85 4.61
CA ASN A 215 7.68 8.16 4.62
C ASN A 215 7.34 7.50 3.26
N PHE A 216 8.05 7.86 2.18
CA PHE A 216 7.92 7.24 0.86
C PHE A 216 9.03 6.20 0.59
N CYS A 217 9.91 5.96 1.55
CA CYS A 217 11.01 5.00 1.46
C CYS A 217 10.66 3.69 2.19
N SER A 218 11.19 2.55 1.75
CA SER A 218 10.98 1.30 2.50
C SER A 218 11.74 1.33 3.81
N SER A 219 11.09 0.89 4.90
CA SER A 219 11.62 0.81 6.26
C SER A 219 12.81 -0.16 6.47
N GLN A 220 13.46 -0.64 5.40
CA GLN A 220 14.63 -1.52 5.49
C GLN A 220 15.88 -0.68 5.82
N VAL A 221 15.97 -0.26 7.08
CA VAL A 221 17.13 0.38 7.70
C VAL A 221 18.36 -0.55 7.72
N ALA A 222 18.15 -1.87 7.59
CA ALA A 222 19.21 -2.87 7.50
C ALA A 222 20.24 -2.62 6.37
N ASN A 223 19.89 -1.81 5.36
CA ASN A 223 20.78 -1.45 4.25
C ASN A 223 21.54 -0.13 4.47
N GLY A 224 21.47 0.50 5.65
CA GLY A 224 22.24 1.71 5.98
C GLY A 224 21.78 2.97 5.23
N VAL A 225 20.50 3.08 4.87
CA VAL A 225 19.95 4.31 4.27
C VAL A 225 19.78 5.36 5.36
N LEU A 226 20.60 6.41 5.32
CA LEU A 226 20.62 7.49 6.33
C LEU A 226 20.09 8.83 5.81
N ASN A 227 19.97 9.01 4.48
CA ASN A 227 19.55 10.27 3.86
C ASN A 227 18.27 10.10 3.00
N HIS A 228 17.19 10.72 3.46
CA HIS A 228 15.87 10.70 2.83
C HIS A 228 15.48 12.03 2.15
N GLU A 229 16.36 13.03 2.20
CA GLU A 229 16.11 14.37 1.67
C GLU A 229 16.30 14.40 0.15
N ARG A 230 15.36 15.02 -0.57
CA ARG A 230 15.44 15.18 -2.03
C ARG A 230 14.95 16.55 -2.44
N THR A 231 15.50 17.06 -3.53
CA THR A 231 15.00 18.27 -4.18
C THR A 231 14.31 17.89 -5.48
N ILE A 232 12.99 18.08 -5.52
CA ILE A 232 12.19 17.97 -6.75
C ILE A 232 12.17 19.34 -7.40
N PHE A 233 12.69 19.44 -8.62
CA PHE A 233 12.72 20.71 -9.33
C PHE A 233 11.42 21.01 -10.04
N LYS A 234 10.81 19.96 -10.59
CA LYS A 234 9.66 20.11 -11.46
C LYS A 234 8.83 18.85 -11.44
N ILE A 235 7.52 19.01 -11.33
CA ILE A 235 6.56 17.98 -11.69
C ILE A 235 5.59 18.63 -12.67
N GLU A 236 5.39 18.00 -13.81
CA GLU A 236 4.44 18.46 -14.82
C GLU A 236 3.51 17.33 -15.22
N ILE A 237 2.24 17.67 -15.36
CA ILE A 237 1.18 16.73 -15.74
C ILE A 237 0.51 17.29 -16.97
N PHE A 238 0.58 16.55 -18.07
CA PHE A 238 0.03 16.95 -19.37
C PHE A 238 -0.92 15.89 -19.90
N ASP A 239 -1.99 16.32 -20.56
CA ASP A 239 -2.73 15.48 -21.49
C ASP A 239 -1.87 15.29 -22.75
N SER A 240 -1.51 14.05 -23.09
CA SER A 240 -0.65 13.78 -24.25
C SER A 240 -1.40 13.66 -25.58
N ASP A 241 -2.72 13.58 -25.56
CA ASP A 241 -3.57 13.50 -26.77
C ASP A 241 -4.61 14.63 -26.80
N ALA A 242 -4.94 15.10 -28.01
CA ALA A 242 -6.04 16.03 -28.25
C ALA A 242 -7.41 15.48 -27.76
N ASP A 243 -7.52 14.15 -27.68
CA ASP A 243 -8.71 13.41 -27.24
C ASP A 243 -8.71 13.09 -25.73
N LYS A 244 -7.71 13.56 -24.97
CA LYS A 244 -7.56 13.32 -23.51
C LYS A 244 -7.58 11.84 -23.10
N THR A 245 -7.05 10.94 -23.93
CA THR A 245 -7.04 9.48 -23.65
C THR A 245 -5.78 9.02 -22.91
N SER A 246 -4.71 9.82 -22.96
CA SER A 246 -3.43 9.50 -22.35
C SER A 246 -2.89 10.68 -21.53
N LEU A 247 -2.37 10.38 -20.34
CA LEU A 247 -1.71 11.32 -19.45
C LEU A 247 -0.22 11.04 -19.41
N THR A 248 0.53 12.12 -19.40
CA THR A 248 1.97 12.12 -19.21
C THR A 248 2.31 12.84 -17.90
N LEU A 249 2.87 12.09 -16.95
CA LEU A 249 3.47 12.64 -15.73
C LEU A 249 4.98 12.73 -15.90
N CYS A 250 5.52 13.94 -15.92
CA CYS A 250 6.95 14.20 -15.92
C CYS A 250 7.40 14.62 -14.51
N LEU A 251 8.41 13.94 -13.97
CA LEU A 251 9.00 14.24 -12.67
C LEU A 251 10.51 14.42 -12.85
N MET A 252 11.01 15.62 -12.58
CA MET A 252 12.44 15.95 -12.61
C MET A 252 12.95 16.18 -11.19
N CYS A 253 13.94 15.41 -10.78
CA CYS A 253 14.53 15.48 -9.44
C CYS A 253 16.05 15.53 -9.51
N ARG A 254 16.66 16.42 -8.71
CA ARG A 254 18.10 16.40 -8.46
C ARG A 254 18.41 15.64 -7.20
N ARG A 255 19.59 15.05 -7.23
CA ARG A 255 20.20 14.52 -6.03
C ARG A 255 20.71 15.63 -5.12
N CYS A 256 20.33 15.60 -3.83
CA CYS A 256 21.15 16.16 -2.77
C CYS A 256 22.34 15.21 -2.51
N GLN A 257 23.51 15.78 -2.26
CA GLN A 257 24.73 15.03 -2.01
C GLN A 257 24.46 13.96 -0.93
N GLU A 258 24.83 12.71 -1.23
CA GLU A 258 24.73 11.51 -0.37
C GLU A 258 23.44 10.63 -0.39
N ASN A 259 23.70 9.35 -0.70
CA ASN A 259 22.92 8.10 -0.64
C ASN A 259 21.38 7.97 -0.90
N ARG A 260 21.11 7.31 -2.05
CA ARG A 260 20.23 6.15 -2.39
C ARG A 260 18.82 5.96 -1.78
N ILE A 261 17.94 5.53 -2.72
CA ILE A 261 16.57 4.97 -2.65
C ILE A 261 15.48 5.95 -2.20
N THR A 262 14.80 6.53 -3.18
CA THR A 262 13.40 6.96 -3.04
C THR A 262 12.59 6.08 -3.99
N LYS A 263 11.52 5.43 -3.50
CA LYS A 263 10.64 4.62 -4.35
C LYS A 263 9.64 5.55 -5.05
N TRP A 264 10.04 6.16 -6.16
CA TRP A 264 9.20 7.09 -6.93
C TRP A 264 7.82 6.53 -7.30
N ARG A 265 7.73 5.22 -7.55
CA ARG A 265 6.45 4.53 -7.76
C ARG A 265 5.44 4.79 -6.64
N ARG A 266 5.87 4.93 -5.38
CA ARG A 266 5.00 5.20 -4.23
C ARG A 266 4.53 6.65 -4.19
N VAL A 267 5.43 7.59 -4.43
CA VAL A 267 5.11 9.02 -4.57
C VAL A 267 4.08 9.20 -5.69
N ILE A 268 4.30 8.55 -6.83
CA ILE A 268 3.41 8.60 -7.99
C ILE A 268 2.08 7.91 -7.72
N SER A 269 2.10 6.78 -6.99
CA SER A 269 0.85 6.14 -6.56
C SER A 269 0.04 7.12 -5.73
N ILE A 270 0.65 7.86 -4.81
CA ILE A 270 -0.06 8.85 -3.97
C ILE A 270 -0.55 10.06 -4.77
N ILE A 271 0.21 10.56 -5.74
CA ILE A 271 -0.28 11.60 -6.67
C ILE A 271 -1.47 11.06 -7.49
N ALA A 272 -1.40 9.80 -7.94
CA ALA A 272 -2.43 9.15 -8.75
C ALA A 272 -3.60 8.56 -7.93
N LEU A 273 -3.53 8.54 -6.59
CA LEU A 273 -4.58 8.03 -5.70
C LEU A 273 -5.88 8.84 -5.81
N TYR A 274 -5.87 9.98 -6.50
CA TYR A 274 -7.08 10.74 -6.81
C TYR A 274 -8.02 10.09 -7.83
N ASN A 275 -7.65 8.99 -8.51
CA ASN A 275 -8.65 8.03 -9.00
C ASN A 275 -8.06 6.65 -9.31
N VAL A 276 -8.74 5.60 -8.87
CA VAL A 276 -8.35 4.19 -9.05
C VAL A 276 -8.55 3.78 -10.50
N TYR A 277 -7.51 3.24 -11.13
CA TYR A 277 -7.52 1.97 -11.88
C TYR A 277 -6.09 1.65 -12.35
N THR A 278 -5.36 0.80 -11.62
CA THR A 278 -4.10 0.20 -12.06
C THR A 278 -4.36 -0.95 -13.03
N LEU A 279 -4.33 -0.70 -14.35
CA LEU A 279 -4.27 -1.80 -15.35
C LEU A 279 -3.37 -1.56 -16.59
N ALA A 280 -2.68 -0.43 -16.71
CA ALA A 280 -1.61 -0.28 -17.70
C ALA A 280 -0.26 -0.18 -16.98
N GLU A 281 0.67 -1.10 -17.24
CA GLU A 281 2.05 -0.95 -16.78
C GLU A 281 2.64 0.30 -17.44
N PRO A 282 2.97 1.35 -16.67
CA PRO A 282 3.33 2.62 -17.25
C PRO A 282 4.63 2.49 -18.01
N LEU A 283 4.67 3.06 -19.21
CA LEU A 283 5.93 3.20 -19.91
C LEU A 283 6.78 4.22 -19.14
N LEU A 284 7.99 3.82 -18.74
CA LEU A 284 8.91 4.67 -17.99
C LEU A 284 10.03 5.17 -18.89
N PHE A 285 10.04 6.46 -19.17
CA PHE A 285 11.25 7.13 -19.64
C PHE A 285 12.07 7.52 -18.44
N PHE A 286 13.35 7.16 -18.48
CA PHE A 286 14.28 7.46 -17.42
C PHE A 286 15.52 8.09 -18.05
N GLU A 287 15.65 9.39 -17.88
CA GLU A 287 16.78 10.15 -18.40
C GLU A 287 17.67 10.58 -17.25
N PRO A 288 18.78 9.86 -17.02
CA PRO A 288 19.79 10.27 -16.07
C PRO A 288 20.76 11.28 -16.71
N GLU A 289 21.06 12.35 -15.98
CA GLU A 289 22.13 13.28 -16.35
C GLU A 289 23.43 12.95 -15.61
N PHE A 290 24.54 13.10 -16.32
CA PHE A 290 25.89 12.84 -15.84
C PHE A 290 26.81 13.96 -16.34
N GLU A 291 27.80 14.35 -15.55
CA GLU A 291 28.84 15.29 -15.99
C GLU A 291 29.79 14.61 -16.97
N ASN A 292 30.21 15.34 -18.00
CA ASN A 292 31.35 15.01 -18.84
C ASN A 292 31.31 13.60 -19.50
N MET A 293 30.10 13.08 -19.78
CA MET A 293 29.93 11.82 -20.53
C MET A 293 30.03 12.05 -22.04
N ASN A 294 30.91 11.29 -22.69
CA ASN A 294 31.10 11.33 -24.14
C ASN A 294 30.41 10.12 -24.79
N TRP A 295 29.11 10.28 -25.07
CA TRP A 295 28.30 9.22 -25.68
C TRP A 295 28.66 9.00 -27.15
N GLN A 296 29.11 7.80 -27.46
CA GLN A 296 29.39 7.31 -28.80
C GLN A 296 28.22 6.47 -29.31
N SER A 297 27.62 6.86 -30.42
CA SER A 297 26.63 6.09 -31.17
C SER A 297 27.28 5.45 -32.41
N SER A 298 26.66 4.40 -32.95
CA SER A 298 27.09 3.82 -34.21
C SER A 298 26.50 4.63 -35.38
N LEU A 299 27.32 5.01 -36.36
CA LEU A 299 26.93 5.78 -37.56
C LEU A 299 25.84 5.06 -38.41
N ASP A 300 25.77 3.73 -38.31
CA ASP A 300 24.80 2.90 -39.05
C ASP A 300 23.51 2.61 -38.27
N MET A 301 23.32 3.23 -37.10
CA MET A 301 22.05 3.12 -36.38
C MET A 301 21.00 4.01 -37.06
N PHE A 302 20.30 3.41 -38.04
CA PHE A 302 19.00 3.77 -38.62
C PHE A 302 18.63 5.27 -38.68
N PRO A 303 18.38 5.85 -39.88
CA PRO A 303 17.98 7.26 -39.99
C PRO A 303 16.78 7.56 -39.09
N ASP A 304 16.84 8.71 -38.39
CA ASP A 304 15.94 9.23 -37.33
C ASP A 304 14.50 8.71 -37.32
N ARG A 305 13.89 8.53 -38.50
CA ARG A 305 12.53 8.00 -38.68
C ARG A 305 12.27 6.67 -37.98
N ARG A 306 13.24 5.78 -37.77
CA ARG A 306 12.97 4.49 -37.08
C ARG A 306 12.86 4.60 -35.57
N GLN A 307 13.48 5.59 -34.93
CA GLN A 307 13.22 5.85 -33.51
C GLN A 307 11.80 6.40 -33.33
N GLU A 308 11.36 7.29 -34.23
CA GLU A 308 9.97 7.75 -34.29
C GLU A 308 8.97 6.63 -34.61
N HIS A 309 9.32 5.67 -35.47
CA HIS A 309 8.48 4.49 -35.74
C HIS A 309 8.48 3.48 -34.58
N TYR A 310 9.58 3.34 -33.82
CA TYR A 310 9.59 2.57 -32.58
C TYR A 310 8.77 3.27 -31.50
N PHE A 311 8.85 4.60 -31.41
CA PHE A 311 7.98 5.45 -30.60
C PHE A 311 6.53 5.30 -31.02
N ALA A 312 6.22 5.34 -32.31
CA ALA A 312 4.88 5.16 -32.84
C ALA A 312 4.39 3.72 -32.66
N ALA A 313 5.25 2.71 -32.72
CA ALA A 313 4.91 1.33 -32.39
C ALA A 313 4.65 1.18 -30.88
N ILE A 314 5.49 1.76 -30.03
CA ILE A 314 5.30 1.80 -28.57
C ILE A 314 4.02 2.56 -28.18
N SER A 315 3.71 3.68 -28.85
CA SER A 315 2.52 4.50 -28.60
C SER A 315 1.25 3.92 -29.24
N ARG A 316 1.35 3.19 -30.36
CA ARG A 316 0.20 2.54 -31.04
C ARG A 316 -0.09 1.14 -30.50
N GLU A 317 0.92 0.43 -29.99
CA GLU A 317 0.80 -0.88 -29.32
C GLU A 317 0.76 -0.78 -27.78
N ALA A 318 1.00 0.40 -27.18
CA ALA A 318 0.42 0.71 -25.88
C ALA A 318 -1.09 0.45 -26.01
N PRO A 319 -1.68 -0.40 -25.16
CA PRO A 319 -2.71 -1.34 -25.56
C PRO A 319 -3.95 -0.64 -26.13
N SER A 320 -3.96 -0.43 -27.44
CA SER A 320 -5.15 -0.49 -28.26
C SER A 320 -5.59 -1.94 -28.22
N SER A 321 -6.36 -2.28 -27.19
CA SER A 321 -7.06 -3.54 -27.05
C SER A 321 -6.20 -4.78 -27.40
N LYS A 322 -5.51 -5.34 -26.39
CA LYS A 322 -5.88 -6.74 -26.17
C LYS A 322 -7.37 -6.66 -25.92
N GLU A 323 -8.18 -7.11 -26.87
CA GLU A 323 -9.49 -7.64 -26.53
C GLU A 323 -9.21 -8.50 -25.31
N PHE A 324 -9.52 -7.96 -24.12
CA PHE A 324 -9.98 -8.79 -23.06
C PHE A 324 -11.07 -9.58 -23.74
N LYS A 325 -10.79 -10.83 -24.10
CA LYS A 325 -11.82 -11.79 -24.37
C LYS A 325 -12.67 -11.72 -23.11
N ARG A 326 -13.73 -10.90 -23.13
CA ARG A 326 -15.03 -11.30 -22.64
C ARG A 326 -15.21 -12.65 -23.30
N LYS A 327 -14.73 -13.72 -22.64
CA LYS A 327 -15.42 -14.98 -22.76
C LYS A 327 -16.81 -14.60 -22.33
N SER A 328 -17.70 -14.43 -23.31
CA SER A 328 -19.11 -14.55 -23.10
C SER A 328 -19.28 -15.93 -22.47
N ILE A 329 -19.25 -15.99 -21.14
CA ILE A 329 -19.81 -17.10 -20.38
C ILE A 329 -21.33 -16.87 -20.48
N LEU A 330 -21.83 -17.00 -21.70
CA LEU A 330 -23.23 -17.09 -22.08
C LEU A 330 -23.40 -18.43 -22.79
N GLU A 331 -22.83 -19.46 -22.19
CA GLU A 331 -23.49 -20.76 -22.12
C GLU A 331 -23.70 -21.01 -20.63
N ARG A 332 -24.80 -20.42 -20.12
CA ARG A 332 -25.34 -20.77 -18.81
C ARG A 332 -25.63 -22.27 -18.87
N PRO A 333 -25.21 -23.07 -17.86
CA PRO A 333 -25.96 -24.27 -17.55
C PRO A 333 -27.39 -23.80 -17.27
N THR A 334 -28.39 -24.42 -17.89
CA THR A 334 -29.80 -24.17 -17.57
C THR A 334 -30.00 -24.24 -16.05
N ASP A 335 -30.82 -23.34 -15.48
CA ASP A 335 -31.05 -23.24 -14.03
C ASP A 335 -31.43 -24.61 -13.40
N ASP A 336 -32.08 -25.48 -14.18
CA ASP A 336 -32.43 -26.86 -13.81
C ASP A 336 -31.21 -27.74 -13.47
N ALA A 337 -30.06 -27.55 -14.13
CA ALA A 337 -28.86 -28.35 -13.90
C ALA A 337 -28.10 -27.93 -12.62
N LEU A 338 -28.31 -26.69 -12.17
CA LEU A 338 -27.73 -26.14 -10.94
C LEU A 338 -28.59 -26.54 -9.73
N GLU A 339 -29.92 -26.47 -9.84
CA GLU A 339 -30.85 -26.92 -8.79
C GLU A 339 -30.74 -28.43 -8.50
N GLU A 340 -30.57 -29.26 -9.54
CA GLU A 340 -30.38 -30.71 -9.40
C GLU A 340 -29.06 -31.05 -8.65
N LYS A 341 -28.00 -30.24 -8.82
CA LYS A 341 -26.73 -30.38 -8.10
C LYS A 341 -26.82 -29.88 -6.66
N VAL A 342 -27.50 -28.76 -6.42
CA VAL A 342 -27.74 -28.22 -5.06
C VAL A 342 -28.55 -29.22 -4.23
N ARG A 343 -29.62 -29.80 -4.80
CA ARG A 343 -30.48 -30.78 -4.14
C ARG A 343 -29.75 -32.10 -3.82
N LYS A 344 -28.81 -32.54 -4.67
CA LYS A 344 -27.97 -33.73 -4.42
C LYS A 344 -26.91 -33.49 -3.32
N VAL A 345 -26.44 -32.27 -3.14
CA VAL A 345 -25.47 -31.91 -2.09
C VAL A 345 -26.17 -31.72 -0.74
N GLU A 346 -27.35 -31.09 -0.71
CA GLU A 346 -28.14 -30.94 0.52
C GLU A 346 -28.60 -32.30 1.10
N ASN A 347 -28.96 -33.25 0.24
CA ASN A 347 -29.32 -34.61 0.69
C ASN A 347 -28.12 -35.42 1.19
N ARG A 348 -26.89 -35.14 0.73
CA ARG A 348 -25.66 -35.75 1.27
C ARG A 348 -25.20 -35.11 2.58
N GLY A 349 -25.53 -33.84 2.82
CA GLY A 349 -25.28 -33.14 4.08
C GLY A 349 -26.16 -33.64 5.23
N LYS A 350 -27.44 -33.94 4.95
CA LYS A 350 -28.40 -34.43 5.97
C LYS A 350 -28.08 -35.84 6.49
N LEU A 351 -27.39 -36.69 5.71
CA LEU A 351 -27.01 -38.04 6.17
C LEU A 351 -25.77 -38.09 7.09
N ARG A 352 -25.00 -37.00 7.25
CA ARG A 352 -23.78 -36.99 8.08
C ARG A 352 -23.93 -36.34 9.46
N VAL A 353 -25.05 -35.66 9.74
CA VAL A 353 -25.31 -35.04 11.06
C VAL A 353 -25.90 -36.03 12.08
N ALA A 354 -26.37 -37.21 11.63
CA ALA A 354 -26.95 -38.23 12.50
C ALA A 354 -25.95 -39.22 13.15
N ARG A 355 -24.64 -38.92 13.15
CA ARG A 355 -23.59 -39.88 13.62
C ARG A 355 -22.52 -39.31 14.56
N LEU A 356 -22.83 -38.24 15.29
CA LEU A 356 -21.93 -37.67 16.31
C LEU A 356 -22.61 -37.48 17.67
N THR A 357 -23.39 -38.46 18.10
CA THR A 357 -23.86 -38.57 19.49
C THR A 357 -23.40 -39.89 20.07
N GLY A 358 -22.23 -39.87 20.71
CA GLY A 358 -21.70 -40.99 21.45
C GLY A 358 -20.24 -40.74 21.78
N HIS A 359 -19.95 -40.30 23.00
CA HIS A 359 -19.09 -41.00 23.96
C HIS A 359 -18.96 -40.20 25.27
N GLN A 360 -19.43 -40.84 26.34
CA GLN A 360 -18.86 -40.98 27.68
C GLN A 360 -18.51 -39.73 28.52
N VAL A 361 -19.39 -39.51 29.50
CA VAL A 361 -19.21 -38.65 30.67
C VAL A 361 -18.17 -39.27 31.61
N VAL A 362 -17.16 -38.48 32.00
CA VAL A 362 -16.35 -38.71 33.20
C VAL A 362 -16.54 -37.51 34.12
N CYS A 363 -17.01 -37.80 35.33
CA CYS A 363 -17.29 -36.87 36.41
C CYS A 363 -15.99 -36.32 37.02
N CYS A 364 -15.90 -35.02 37.25
CA CYS A 364 -15.13 -34.49 38.38
C CYS A 364 -15.71 -33.15 38.84
N SER A 365 -16.19 -33.15 40.08
CA SER A 365 -16.87 -32.10 40.80
C SER A 365 -15.92 -30.95 41.17
N CYS A 366 -15.81 -29.92 40.32
CA CYS A 366 -15.27 -28.59 40.68
C CYS A 366 -15.73 -27.46 39.72
N VAL A 367 -16.82 -27.64 38.97
CA VAL A 367 -17.19 -26.74 37.84
C VAL A 367 -18.52 -25.99 38.07
N TYR A 368 -19.14 -26.12 39.25
CA TYR A 368 -20.50 -25.61 39.46
C TYR A 368 -20.64 -24.09 39.65
N SER A 369 -19.56 -23.32 39.84
CA SER A 369 -19.65 -21.85 39.97
C SER A 369 -19.37 -21.08 38.67
N THR A 370 -18.70 -21.68 37.69
CA THR A 370 -18.35 -21.02 36.41
C THR A 370 -19.34 -21.30 35.27
N MET A 371 -20.17 -22.34 35.35
CA MET A 371 -21.16 -22.64 34.30
C MET A 371 -22.37 -21.71 34.31
N ALA A 372 -22.81 -21.26 35.50
CA ALA A 372 -23.99 -20.39 35.63
C ALA A 372 -23.79 -18.97 35.03
N SER A 373 -22.54 -18.49 34.90
CA SER A 373 -22.24 -17.19 34.30
C SER A 373 -22.06 -17.25 32.78
N ALA A 374 -21.59 -18.39 32.24
CA ALA A 374 -21.43 -18.59 30.80
C ALA A 374 -22.78 -18.83 30.09
N GLU A 375 -23.69 -19.60 30.70
CA GLU A 375 -25.04 -19.84 30.15
C GLU A 375 -25.86 -18.54 30.01
N ASN A 376 -25.62 -17.56 30.88
CA ASN A 376 -26.33 -16.27 30.85
C ASN A 376 -25.83 -15.36 29.70
N ILE A 377 -24.53 -15.41 29.37
CA ILE A 377 -23.93 -14.61 28.29
C ILE A 377 -24.40 -15.09 26.91
N ASP A 378 -24.47 -16.40 26.68
CA ASP A 378 -24.92 -16.95 25.39
C ASP A 378 -26.39 -16.60 25.12
N GLN A 379 -27.22 -16.62 26.16
CA GLN A 379 -28.62 -16.20 26.09
C GLN A 379 -28.74 -14.69 25.82
N ASP A 380 -27.93 -13.86 26.50
CA ASP A 380 -27.89 -12.42 26.27
C ASP A 380 -27.45 -12.08 24.84
N ILE A 381 -26.40 -12.73 24.32
CA ILE A 381 -25.92 -12.58 22.93
C ILE A 381 -27.05 -12.92 21.95
N LYS A 382 -27.78 -14.01 22.20
CA LYS A 382 -28.90 -14.42 21.36
C LYS A 382 -30.02 -13.39 21.35
N ILE A 383 -30.36 -12.81 22.50
CA ILE A 383 -31.34 -11.72 22.60
C ILE A 383 -30.84 -10.50 21.83
N PHE A 384 -29.56 -10.14 21.98
CA PHE A 384 -28.95 -9.02 21.30
C PHE A 384 -29.01 -9.17 19.77
N TYR A 385 -28.56 -10.30 19.21
CA TYR A 385 -28.64 -10.54 17.76
C TYR A 385 -30.08 -10.59 17.24
N LYS A 386 -31.04 -11.06 18.06
CA LYS A 386 -32.45 -11.14 17.68
C LYS A 386 -33.16 -9.78 17.70
N LYS A 387 -32.84 -8.91 18.66
CA LYS A 387 -33.64 -7.71 18.97
C LYS A 387 -32.90 -6.37 18.78
N LEU A 388 -31.58 -6.32 19.00
CA LEU A 388 -30.83 -5.07 19.12
C LEU A 388 -29.82 -4.84 18.00
N PHE A 389 -29.19 -5.91 17.50
CA PHE A 389 -28.17 -5.81 16.47
C PHE A 389 -28.75 -5.20 15.18
N PRO A 390 -28.20 -4.10 14.65
CA PRO A 390 -28.76 -3.36 13.52
C PRO A 390 -28.43 -4.05 12.18
N CYS A 391 -28.91 -5.28 12.01
CA CYS A 391 -28.55 -6.17 10.90
C CYS A 391 -28.84 -5.56 9.52
N ASP A 392 -30.05 -5.03 9.34
CA ASP A 392 -30.48 -4.43 8.07
C ASP A 392 -29.62 -3.22 7.69
N LEU A 393 -29.29 -2.39 8.67
CA LEU A 393 -28.46 -1.21 8.48
C LEU A 393 -26.99 -1.58 8.19
N LEU A 394 -26.45 -2.60 8.87
CA LEU A 394 -25.11 -3.13 8.59
C LEU A 394 -25.04 -3.71 7.17
N CYS A 395 -26.04 -4.49 6.74
CA CYS A 395 -26.09 -5.01 5.37
C CYS A 395 -26.26 -3.91 4.33
N LYS A 396 -27.04 -2.86 4.62
CA LYS A 396 -27.16 -1.66 3.77
C LYS A 396 -25.80 -0.97 3.61
N TRP A 397 -25.08 -0.75 4.71
CA TRP A 397 -23.71 -0.21 4.70
C TRP A 397 -22.77 -1.04 3.83
N LEU A 398 -22.74 -2.36 4.05
CA LEU A 398 -21.86 -3.29 3.33
C LEU A 398 -22.24 -3.48 1.86
N SER A 399 -23.41 -3.00 1.45
CA SER A 399 -23.78 -2.92 0.04
C SER A 399 -23.24 -1.64 -0.62
N CYS A 400 -22.80 -0.65 0.17
CA CYS A 400 -22.18 0.60 -0.26
C CYS A 400 -22.89 1.30 -1.44
N GLY A 401 -24.23 1.38 -1.37
CA GLY A 401 -25.04 2.02 -2.43
C GLY A 401 -25.14 1.23 -3.75
N SER A 402 -24.71 -0.04 -3.79
CA SER A 402 -24.81 -0.92 -4.96
C SER A 402 -26.24 -1.01 -5.50
N LYS A 403 -26.38 -0.99 -6.84
CA LYS A 403 -27.66 -1.25 -7.53
C LYS A 403 -28.18 -2.66 -7.30
N GLN A 404 -27.29 -3.60 -6.95
CA GLN A 404 -27.60 -5.00 -6.64
C GLN A 404 -27.09 -5.35 -5.23
N PRO A 405 -27.75 -4.83 -4.17
CA PRO A 405 -27.26 -4.95 -2.80
C PRO A 405 -27.19 -6.41 -2.32
N PHE A 406 -28.18 -7.23 -2.68
CA PHE A 406 -28.22 -8.65 -2.33
C PHE A 406 -27.10 -9.44 -3.02
N GLU A 407 -26.77 -9.13 -4.26
CA GLU A 407 -25.66 -9.76 -4.98
C GLU A 407 -24.33 -9.39 -4.31
N THR A 408 -24.11 -8.10 -4.02
CA THR A 408 -22.91 -7.63 -3.32
C THR A 408 -22.75 -8.31 -1.96
N LEU A 409 -23.83 -8.39 -1.17
CA LEU A 409 -23.82 -9.06 0.13
C LEU A 409 -23.52 -10.56 0.00
N SER A 410 -24.06 -11.23 -1.02
CA SER A 410 -23.83 -12.66 -1.26
C SER A 410 -22.37 -13.00 -1.57
N ARG A 411 -21.61 -12.00 -2.02
CA ARG A 411 -20.18 -12.10 -2.36
C ARG A 411 -19.26 -11.53 -1.27
N ARG A 412 -19.82 -10.94 -0.21
CA ARG A 412 -19.08 -10.44 0.96
C ARG A 412 -18.67 -11.59 1.87
N GLU A 413 -17.39 -11.61 2.26
CA GLU A 413 -16.90 -12.54 3.27
C GLU A 413 -17.23 -12.04 4.69
N PHE A 414 -17.81 -12.94 5.48
CA PHE A 414 -17.90 -12.84 6.93
C PHE A 414 -17.11 -13.99 7.57
N SER A 415 -16.59 -13.73 8.76
CA SER A 415 -15.98 -14.74 9.61
C SER A 415 -16.58 -14.68 11.00
N PHE A 416 -16.90 -15.84 11.57
CA PHE A 416 -17.46 -15.98 12.90
C PHE A 416 -16.45 -16.67 13.81
N SER A 417 -16.19 -16.09 14.99
CA SER A 417 -15.40 -16.74 16.03
C SER A 417 -16.27 -17.15 17.21
N PHE A 418 -15.98 -18.32 17.77
CA PHE A 418 -16.67 -18.92 18.90
C PHE A 418 -15.71 -19.14 20.07
N ALA A 419 -16.24 -19.59 21.21
CA ALA A 419 -15.43 -20.03 22.34
C ALA A 419 -14.42 -21.13 21.92
N GLY A 420 -13.23 -21.11 22.53
CA GLY A 420 -12.15 -22.05 22.22
C GLY A 420 -11.37 -21.74 20.94
N ASP A 421 -11.37 -20.48 20.50
CA ASP A 421 -10.64 -19.98 19.30
C ASP A 421 -11.02 -20.68 17.99
N VAL A 422 -12.23 -21.24 17.91
CA VAL A 422 -12.79 -21.79 16.69
C VAL A 422 -13.28 -20.65 15.80
N TYR A 423 -12.82 -20.62 14.55
CA TYR A 423 -13.27 -19.62 13.57
C TYR A 423 -13.82 -20.26 12.29
N LEU A 424 -14.92 -19.73 11.80
CA LEU A 424 -15.56 -20.11 10.55
C LEU A 424 -15.43 -18.96 9.55
N ARG A 425 -14.50 -19.10 8.60
CA ARG A 425 -14.30 -18.15 7.49
C ARG A 425 -15.22 -18.44 6.31
N TYR A 426 -15.19 -17.52 5.34
CA TYR A 426 -15.88 -17.65 4.07
C TYR A 426 -17.40 -17.85 4.22
N GLN A 427 -17.99 -17.24 5.24
CA GLN A 427 -19.45 -17.13 5.34
C GLN A 427 -19.92 -16.00 4.42
N SER A 428 -21.11 -16.13 3.86
CA SER A 428 -21.70 -15.12 2.97
C SER A 428 -23.21 -15.29 2.89
N PHE A 429 -23.96 -14.19 2.79
CA PHE A 429 -25.42 -14.16 2.98
C PHE A 429 -26.12 -13.46 1.83
N GLY A 430 -27.24 -13.99 1.36
CA GLY A 430 -27.98 -13.40 0.24
C GLY A 430 -28.75 -12.13 0.64
N ASP A 431 -29.18 -12.05 1.90
CA ASP A 431 -30.06 -11.00 2.41
C ASP A 431 -29.88 -10.80 3.93
N PRO A 432 -30.32 -9.66 4.50
CA PRO A 432 -30.20 -9.37 5.92
C PRO A 432 -30.92 -10.36 6.85
N ALA A 433 -32.04 -10.95 6.40
CA ALA A 433 -32.81 -11.90 7.22
C ALA A 433 -32.07 -13.24 7.35
N SER A 434 -31.45 -13.73 6.26
CA SER A 434 -30.60 -14.92 6.29
C SER A 434 -29.38 -14.71 7.21
N PHE A 435 -28.76 -13.52 7.15
CA PHE A 435 -27.63 -13.17 8.01
C PHE A 435 -28.06 -13.12 9.49
N ARG A 436 -29.17 -12.43 9.81
CA ARG A 436 -29.71 -12.38 11.18
C ARG A 436 -30.04 -13.77 11.72
N SER A 437 -30.68 -14.61 10.90
CA SER A 437 -31.06 -15.98 11.29
C SER A 437 -29.83 -16.80 11.66
N GLU A 438 -28.75 -16.67 10.89
CA GLU A 438 -27.49 -17.36 11.18
C GLU A 438 -26.82 -16.83 12.45
N LEU A 439 -26.80 -15.52 12.68
CA LEU A 439 -26.28 -14.93 13.93
C LEU A 439 -27.04 -15.42 15.16
N VAL A 440 -28.39 -15.46 15.09
CA VAL A 440 -29.23 -15.96 16.20
C VAL A 440 -29.06 -17.47 16.40
N ARG A 441 -28.79 -18.22 15.33
CA ARG A 441 -28.59 -19.68 15.39
C ARG A 441 -27.23 -20.04 15.99
N THR A 442 -26.18 -19.33 15.59
CA THR A 442 -24.79 -19.66 15.92
C THR A 442 -24.23 -18.88 17.11
N CYS A 443 -24.79 -17.71 17.42
CA CYS A 443 -24.38 -16.82 18.50
C CYS A 443 -22.86 -16.59 18.57
N PRO A 444 -22.24 -16.08 17.48
CA PRO A 444 -20.78 -15.92 17.46
C PRO A 444 -20.32 -14.87 18.48
N ASN A 445 -19.20 -15.14 19.14
CA ASN A 445 -18.55 -14.20 20.06
C ASN A 445 -17.87 -13.03 19.34
N LYS A 446 -17.51 -13.21 18.06
CA LYS A 446 -16.91 -12.18 17.22
C LYS A 446 -17.38 -12.36 15.77
N ILE A 447 -17.67 -11.23 15.12
CA ILE A 447 -17.94 -11.16 13.69
C ILE A 447 -16.83 -10.32 13.07
N ASP A 448 -16.16 -10.85 12.06
CA ASP A 448 -15.21 -10.12 11.22
C ASP A 448 -15.73 -10.01 9.80
N ILE A 449 -15.40 -8.89 9.15
CA ILE A 449 -15.82 -8.54 7.78
C ILE A 449 -14.61 -8.55 6.86
N GLY A 450 -14.75 -9.21 5.71
CA GLY A 450 -13.74 -9.34 4.67
C GLY A 450 -14.10 -8.63 3.37
N ALA A 451 -13.38 -9.01 2.32
CA ALA A 451 -13.57 -8.47 0.98
C ALA A 451 -14.89 -8.93 0.34
N VAL A 452 -15.31 -8.22 -0.70
CA VAL A 452 -16.24 -8.73 -1.71
C VAL A 452 -15.43 -9.49 -2.75
N TYR A 453 -15.87 -10.70 -3.07
CA TYR A 453 -15.21 -11.60 -4.02
C TYR A 453 -15.96 -11.68 -5.35
N SER A 454 -15.31 -12.25 -6.34
CA SER A 454 -15.89 -12.58 -7.66
C SER A 454 -16.98 -13.66 -7.62
N ALA A 455 -17.05 -14.44 -6.54
CA ALA A 455 -18.09 -15.43 -6.30
C ALA A 455 -18.42 -15.53 -4.80
N PRO A 456 -19.59 -16.09 -4.42
CA PRO A 456 -19.96 -16.25 -3.01
C PRO A 456 -18.90 -17.01 -2.19
N PRO A 457 -18.33 -16.43 -1.12
CA PRO A 457 -17.32 -17.05 -0.27
C PRO A 457 -17.68 -18.46 0.21
N ARG A 458 -18.96 -18.74 0.50
CA ARG A 458 -19.42 -20.08 0.91
C ARG A 458 -19.10 -21.19 -0.11
N LEU A 459 -18.86 -20.83 -1.37
CA LEU A 459 -18.51 -21.74 -2.46
C LEU A 459 -16.99 -21.88 -2.69
N GLN A 460 -16.15 -21.19 -1.91
CA GLN A 460 -14.69 -21.10 -2.10
C GLN A 460 -14.03 -22.47 -2.30
N ARG A 461 -14.45 -23.50 -1.55
CA ARG A 461 -13.87 -24.85 -1.65
C ARG A 461 -14.14 -25.56 -2.98
N SER A 462 -15.13 -25.09 -3.74
CA SER A 462 -15.55 -25.67 -5.02
C SER A 462 -15.00 -24.90 -6.23
N LEU A 463 -14.27 -23.80 -6.01
CA LEU A 463 -13.78 -22.89 -7.04
C LEU A 463 -12.25 -22.90 -7.08
N SER A 464 -11.66 -22.68 -8.26
CA SER A 464 -10.21 -22.51 -8.39
C SER A 464 -9.77 -21.14 -7.87
N SER A 465 -8.51 -21.05 -7.43
CA SER A 465 -7.90 -19.79 -6.97
C SER A 465 -7.84 -18.71 -8.06
N THR A 466 -7.88 -19.09 -9.33
CA THR A 466 -7.94 -18.17 -10.47
C THR A 466 -9.33 -17.56 -10.69
N THR A 467 -10.39 -18.20 -10.17
CA THR A 467 -11.77 -17.74 -10.32
C THR A 467 -12.31 -17.11 -9.03
N PHE A 468 -11.77 -17.48 -7.86
CA PHE A 468 -12.12 -16.90 -6.58
C PHE A 468 -11.10 -15.84 -6.16
N VAL A 469 -11.29 -14.62 -6.66
CA VAL A 469 -10.44 -13.46 -6.38
C VAL A 469 -11.21 -12.37 -5.61
N PRO A 470 -10.56 -11.68 -4.63
CA PRO A 470 -11.15 -10.50 -4.01
C PRO A 470 -11.20 -9.36 -5.02
N GLU A 471 -12.33 -8.67 -5.09
CA GLU A 471 -12.54 -7.54 -6.00
C GLU A 471 -12.30 -6.21 -5.30
N TRP A 472 -12.91 -6.02 -4.13
CA TRP A 472 -12.77 -4.79 -3.37
C TRP A 472 -13.05 -5.00 -1.87
N LYS A 473 -12.57 -4.07 -1.06
CA LYS A 473 -12.76 -4.03 0.40
C LYS A 473 -12.53 -2.61 0.87
N GLU A 474 -13.28 -2.15 1.86
CA GLU A 474 -13.01 -0.90 2.57
C GLU A 474 -11.52 -0.80 2.95
N LEU A 475 -10.93 0.40 2.85
CA LEU A 475 -9.60 0.66 3.38
C LEU A 475 -9.72 0.78 4.89
N VAL A 476 -8.93 0.01 5.62
CA VAL A 476 -9.09 -0.14 7.06
C VAL A 476 -7.81 0.15 7.82
N PHE A 477 -7.97 0.75 9.01
CA PHE A 477 -6.88 0.98 9.97
C PHE A 477 -7.30 0.45 11.33
N ASP A 478 -6.36 -0.20 12.02
CA ASP A 478 -6.53 -0.69 13.39
C ASP A 478 -5.47 -0.03 14.28
N ILE A 479 -5.95 0.58 15.36
CA ILE A 479 -5.12 1.24 16.38
C ILE A 479 -5.45 0.59 17.73
N ASP A 480 -4.54 -0.25 18.21
CA ASP A 480 -4.59 -0.83 19.55
C ASP A 480 -3.64 -0.09 20.49
N LEU A 481 -4.13 0.31 21.66
CA LEU A 481 -3.33 1.02 22.64
C LEU A 481 -2.16 0.19 23.20
N THR A 482 -2.07 -1.13 22.97
CA THR A 482 -0.84 -1.88 23.29
C THR A 482 0.37 -1.43 22.52
N ASP A 483 0.19 -0.89 21.33
CA ASP A 483 1.31 -0.35 20.56
C ASP A 483 1.96 0.84 21.26
N TYR A 484 1.31 1.41 22.28
CA TYR A 484 1.76 2.55 23.09
C TYR A 484 2.19 2.16 24.51
N ASP A 485 2.36 0.87 24.82
CA ASP A 485 2.61 0.44 26.20
C ASP A 485 3.92 0.98 26.80
N ASP A 486 4.89 1.39 25.98
CA ASP A 486 6.12 2.09 26.39
C ASP A 486 5.88 3.51 26.92
N ILE A 487 4.74 4.13 26.59
CA ILE A 487 4.38 5.48 27.04
C ILE A 487 3.06 5.51 27.85
N ARG A 488 2.40 4.36 28.05
CA ARG A 488 1.15 4.22 28.84
C ARG A 488 1.41 3.79 30.28
N PHE A 489 1.70 4.75 31.15
CA PHE A 489 2.01 4.49 32.57
C PHE A 489 0.81 4.21 33.47
N CYS A 490 -0.42 4.32 32.96
CA CYS A 490 -1.64 4.06 33.72
C CYS A 490 -2.18 2.63 33.53
N CYS A 491 -2.15 2.10 32.31
CA CYS A 491 -2.77 0.82 31.96
C CYS A 491 -1.89 -0.08 31.05
N GLY A 492 -0.74 0.42 30.58
CA GLY A 492 0.18 -0.35 29.74
C GLY A 492 1.10 -1.25 30.58
N SER A 493 2.01 -1.96 29.91
CA SER A 493 2.97 -2.86 30.56
C SER A 493 3.86 -2.19 31.61
N ALA A 494 4.04 -0.86 31.53
CA ALA A 494 4.79 -0.08 32.51
C ALA A 494 4.10 0.05 33.89
N ASN A 495 2.82 -0.34 34.02
CA ASN A 495 2.12 -0.37 35.30
C ASN A 495 1.73 -1.81 35.68
N PRO A 496 2.53 -2.53 36.50
CA PRO A 496 2.22 -3.90 36.90
C PRO A 496 0.93 -4.02 37.74
N ASN A 497 0.45 -2.91 38.30
CA ASN A 497 -0.79 -2.85 39.08
C ASN A 497 -2.02 -2.45 38.24
N ALA A 498 -1.90 -2.40 36.91
CA ALA A 498 -3.00 -2.04 36.03
C ALA A 498 -4.17 -3.03 36.16
N LYS A 499 -5.31 -2.55 36.66
CA LYS A 499 -6.54 -3.36 36.83
C LYS A 499 -7.43 -3.37 35.58
N THR A 500 -7.24 -2.42 34.68
CA THR A 500 -8.06 -2.25 33.47
C THR A 500 -7.18 -2.15 32.23
N ALA A 501 -7.71 -2.62 31.09
CA ALA A 501 -7.00 -2.56 29.81
C ALA A 501 -6.91 -1.13 29.23
N VAL A 502 -7.79 -0.23 29.67
CA VAL A 502 -7.87 1.18 29.26
C VAL A 502 -8.48 2.02 30.40
N CYS A 503 -8.21 3.33 30.40
CA CYS A 503 -8.83 4.33 31.27
C CYS A 503 -8.86 5.69 30.56
N HIS A 504 -9.52 6.69 31.15
CA HIS A 504 -9.59 8.05 30.59
C HIS A 504 -8.21 8.65 30.27
N ARG A 505 -7.18 8.32 31.08
CA ARG A 505 -5.82 8.87 30.94
C ARG A 505 -5.13 8.38 29.66
N CYS A 506 -5.19 7.09 29.35
CA CYS A 506 -4.57 6.56 28.12
C CYS A 506 -5.50 6.60 26.91
N TRP A 507 -6.80 6.85 27.10
CA TRP A 507 -7.73 7.02 25.98
C TRP A 507 -7.44 8.28 25.16
N GLU A 508 -6.79 9.29 25.74
CA GLU A 508 -6.30 10.47 25.02
C GLU A 508 -5.41 10.09 23.81
N LEU A 509 -4.68 8.96 23.85
CA LEU A 509 -3.92 8.46 22.70
C LEU A 509 -4.82 8.03 21.54
N ALA A 510 -5.94 7.36 21.84
CA ALA A 510 -6.91 6.99 20.80
C ALA A 510 -7.57 8.23 20.20
N LYS A 511 -7.85 9.26 21.02
CA LYS A 511 -8.34 10.56 20.51
C LYS A 511 -7.32 11.21 19.57
N CYS A 512 -6.04 11.28 19.99
CA CYS A 512 -4.96 11.78 19.14
C CYS A 512 -4.88 11.02 17.80
N ALA A 513 -5.01 9.68 17.85
CA ALA A 513 -4.97 8.86 16.66
C ALA A 513 -6.13 9.16 15.69
N VAL A 514 -7.37 9.25 16.19
CA VAL A 514 -8.55 9.60 15.39
C VAL A 514 -8.39 10.98 14.77
N ILE A 515 -8.04 12.01 15.56
CA ILE A 515 -7.90 13.39 15.08
C ILE A 515 -6.82 13.49 13.99
N CYS A 516 -5.65 12.89 14.22
CA CYS A 516 -4.55 12.93 13.28
C CYS A 516 -4.87 12.19 11.97
N LEU A 517 -5.43 10.97 12.05
CA LEU A 517 -5.76 10.19 10.86
C LEU A 517 -6.98 10.76 10.12
N GLU A 518 -8.01 11.24 10.81
CA GLU A 518 -9.16 11.91 10.20
C GLU A 518 -8.71 13.10 9.36
N ARG A 519 -7.86 13.97 9.92
CA ARG A 519 -7.26 15.11 9.19
C ARG A 519 -6.52 14.63 7.95
N ALA A 520 -5.64 13.64 8.07
CA ALA A 520 -4.85 13.16 6.94
C ALA A 520 -5.73 12.52 5.86
N LEU A 521 -6.68 11.66 6.24
CA LEU A 521 -7.60 10.99 5.31
C LEU A 521 -8.49 11.98 4.56
N ARG A 522 -8.97 13.04 5.22
CA ARG A 522 -9.77 14.09 4.57
C ARG A 522 -8.92 15.07 3.76
N CYS A 523 -7.92 15.69 4.39
CA CYS A 523 -7.19 16.82 3.79
C CYS A 523 -6.09 16.39 2.83
N ASP A 524 -5.46 15.24 3.06
CA ASP A 524 -4.35 14.77 2.22
C ASP A 524 -4.87 13.86 1.10
N PHE A 525 -5.83 12.97 1.41
CA PHE A 525 -6.37 11.98 0.46
C PHE A 525 -7.76 12.30 -0.11
N GLY A 526 -8.48 13.30 0.43
CA GLY A 526 -9.81 13.67 -0.08
C GLY A 526 -10.92 12.66 0.24
N PHE A 527 -10.71 11.73 1.19
CA PHE A 527 -11.74 10.75 1.53
C PHE A 527 -12.87 11.39 2.34
N GLU A 528 -14.11 11.08 1.98
CA GLU A 528 -15.30 11.65 2.60
C GLU A 528 -15.97 10.69 3.57
N HIS A 529 -16.06 9.40 3.20
CA HIS A 529 -16.85 8.39 3.88
C HIS A 529 -16.03 7.56 4.86
N ILE A 530 -15.62 8.21 5.95
CA ILE A 530 -14.78 7.63 7.00
C ILE A 530 -15.64 7.25 8.21
N LEU A 531 -15.63 5.98 8.59
CA LEU A 531 -16.34 5.45 9.76
C LEU A 531 -15.35 4.98 10.83
N TRP A 532 -15.37 5.66 11.97
CA TRP A 532 -14.63 5.25 13.16
C TRP A 532 -15.49 4.35 14.06
N VAL A 533 -14.88 3.35 14.67
CA VAL A 533 -15.56 2.35 15.50
C VAL A 533 -14.72 2.03 16.73
N TYR A 534 -15.32 2.07 17.90
CA TYR A 534 -14.67 1.60 19.13
C TYR A 534 -14.45 0.08 19.05
N SER A 535 -13.23 -0.40 19.36
CA SER A 535 -12.91 -1.83 19.25
C SER A 535 -13.58 -2.72 20.30
N GLY A 536 -14.27 -2.11 21.27
CA GLY A 536 -14.92 -2.78 22.41
C GLY A 536 -13.99 -3.00 23.62
N ARG A 537 -12.72 -2.59 23.52
CA ARG A 537 -11.75 -2.69 24.63
C ARG A 537 -10.80 -1.51 24.71
N ARG A 538 -9.76 -1.46 23.89
CA ARG A 538 -8.63 -0.54 24.07
C ARG A 538 -8.08 -0.01 22.75
N GLY A 539 -8.95 0.25 21.79
CA GLY A 539 -8.55 0.70 20.47
C GLY A 539 -9.72 1.22 19.65
N VAL A 540 -9.40 1.65 18.44
CA VAL A 540 -10.37 2.13 17.45
C VAL A 540 -10.05 1.53 16.09
N HIS A 541 -11.09 1.28 15.31
CA HIS A 541 -10.98 0.88 13.91
C HIS A 541 -11.49 2.01 13.02
N CYS A 542 -10.85 2.21 11.89
CA CYS A 542 -11.30 3.13 10.85
C CYS A 542 -11.67 2.34 9.59
N TRP A 543 -12.80 2.68 8.99
CA TRP A 543 -13.30 2.11 7.73
C TRP A 543 -13.55 3.24 6.73
N VAL A 544 -12.70 3.35 5.72
CA VAL A 544 -12.86 4.30 4.61
C VAL A 544 -13.64 3.60 3.50
N CYS A 545 -14.82 4.14 3.20
CA CYS A 545 -15.84 3.50 2.36
C CYS A 545 -15.95 4.11 0.96
N ASP A 546 -15.17 5.15 0.67
CA ASP A 546 -15.10 5.80 -0.65
C ASP A 546 -14.81 4.78 -1.77
N PRO A 547 -15.42 4.92 -2.97
CA PRO A 547 -15.18 4.01 -4.09
C PRO A 547 -13.70 3.82 -4.41
N VAL A 548 -12.96 4.92 -4.46
CA VAL A 548 -11.51 4.95 -4.70
C VAL A 548 -10.79 4.14 -3.62
N ALA A 549 -11.06 4.40 -2.33
CA ALA A 549 -10.46 3.66 -1.23
C ALA A 549 -10.76 2.15 -1.27
N ARG A 550 -11.97 1.76 -1.67
CA ARG A 550 -12.41 0.36 -1.71
C ARG A 550 -11.69 -0.48 -2.76
N HIS A 551 -11.32 0.14 -3.88
CA HIS A 551 -10.71 -0.53 -5.02
C HIS A 551 -9.19 -0.40 -5.06
N LEU A 552 -8.57 0.23 -4.06
CA LEU A 552 -7.11 0.26 -3.93
C LEU A 552 -6.54 -1.15 -3.90
N ASP A 553 -5.62 -1.43 -4.82
CA ASP A 553 -4.83 -2.66 -4.80
C ASP A 553 -3.88 -2.69 -3.59
N SER A 554 -3.19 -3.81 -3.38
CA SER A 554 -2.29 -3.97 -2.24
C SER A 554 -1.15 -2.93 -2.24
N ALA A 555 -0.67 -2.51 -3.42
CA ALA A 555 0.40 -1.52 -3.51
C ALA A 555 -0.10 -0.12 -3.12
N GLY A 556 -1.30 0.27 -3.57
CA GLY A 556 -1.96 1.51 -3.18
C GLY A 556 -2.25 1.56 -1.68
N ARG A 557 -2.78 0.47 -1.11
CA ARG A 557 -3.03 0.37 0.35
C ARG A 557 -1.74 0.51 1.16
N SER A 558 -0.68 -0.18 0.74
CA SER A 558 0.62 -0.04 1.40
C SER A 558 1.20 1.36 1.29
N ALA A 559 1.00 2.06 0.16
CA ALA A 559 1.44 3.44 0.02
C ALA A 559 0.70 4.37 1.00
N VAL A 560 -0.61 4.21 1.18
CA VAL A 560 -1.39 4.97 2.17
C VAL A 560 -0.93 4.64 3.60
N ALA A 561 -0.78 3.36 3.94
CA ALA A 561 -0.36 2.93 5.26
C ALA A 561 1.02 3.48 5.63
N GLU A 562 1.98 3.43 4.69
CA GLU A 562 3.34 3.97 4.89
C GLU A 562 3.34 5.50 5.00
N TYR A 563 2.55 6.21 4.18
CA TYR A 563 2.41 7.66 4.27
C TYR A 563 1.96 8.13 5.66
N LEU A 564 1.01 7.39 6.25
CA LEU A 564 0.45 7.65 7.59
C LEU A 564 1.28 7.05 8.73
N THR A 565 2.38 6.35 8.44
CA THR A 565 3.23 5.74 9.48
C THR A 565 4.44 6.63 9.75
N PHE A 566 4.48 7.24 10.93
CA PHE A 566 5.65 7.98 11.43
C PHE A 566 6.42 7.19 12.50
N VAL A 567 5.71 6.61 13.48
CA VAL A 567 6.30 5.76 14.53
C VAL A 567 6.03 4.30 14.20
N HIS A 568 7.08 3.48 14.05
CA HIS A 568 6.93 2.04 13.89
C HIS A 568 6.64 1.38 15.25
N SER A 569 5.58 0.57 15.33
CA SER A 569 5.29 -0.23 16.54
C SER A 569 6.42 -1.22 16.84
N SER A 570 6.78 -1.28 18.13
CA SER A 570 7.36 -2.41 18.88
C SER A 570 8.68 -3.07 18.46
N ASP A 571 9.35 -2.68 17.36
CA ASP A 571 10.68 -3.21 17.05
C ASP A 571 11.80 -2.28 17.53
N ALA A 572 12.47 -2.63 18.63
CA ALA A 572 13.69 -1.95 19.10
C ALA A 572 14.81 -1.90 18.06
N ARG A 573 14.70 -2.68 16.97
CA ARG A 573 15.59 -2.71 15.80
C ARG A 573 15.28 -1.65 14.75
N LYS A 574 14.12 -0.98 14.82
CA LYS A 574 13.76 0.16 13.95
C LYS A 574 13.90 1.42 14.79
N GLN A 575 15.01 2.13 14.58
CA GLN A 575 15.34 3.36 15.31
C GLN A 575 14.13 4.32 15.32
N LYS A 576 13.69 4.76 16.52
CA LYS A 576 12.75 5.88 16.64
C LYS A 576 13.40 7.07 15.94
N LEU A 577 12.71 7.64 14.96
CA LEU A 577 13.20 8.79 14.20
C LEU A 577 13.39 9.95 15.19
N LYS A 578 14.64 10.41 15.34
CA LYS A 578 14.95 11.63 16.10
C LYS A 578 14.99 12.80 15.12
N ILE A 579 13.88 13.51 14.98
CA ILE A 579 13.83 14.79 14.25
C ILE A 579 14.78 15.81 14.93
N SER A 580 15.01 15.65 16.24
CA SER A 580 15.83 16.54 17.06
C SER A 580 17.31 16.64 16.66
N SER A 581 17.85 15.68 15.90
CA SER A 581 19.25 15.72 15.45
C SER A 581 19.50 16.55 14.18
N LEU A 582 18.45 17.10 13.56
CA LEU A 582 18.57 17.93 12.36
C LEU A 582 18.45 19.41 12.76
N PRO A 583 19.39 20.30 12.38
CA PRO A 583 19.34 21.72 12.76
C PRO A 583 18.11 22.47 12.22
N GLU A 584 17.65 22.11 11.02
CA GLU A 584 16.45 22.66 10.36
C GLU A 584 15.77 21.55 9.53
N PRO A 585 15.00 20.63 10.13
CA PRO A 585 14.33 19.60 9.36
C PRO A 585 13.17 20.22 8.60
N LEU A 586 13.26 20.24 7.27
CA LEU A 586 12.10 20.39 6.39
C LEU A 586 11.22 19.13 6.56
N LEU A 587 10.34 19.17 7.57
CA LEU A 587 9.35 18.13 7.81
C LEU A 587 8.39 18.08 6.63
N HIS A 588 7.98 16.87 6.26
CA HIS A 588 6.93 16.70 5.27
C HIS A 588 5.65 17.44 5.73
N PRO A 589 4.92 18.18 4.86
CA PRO A 589 3.79 19.02 5.27
C PRO A 589 2.71 18.28 6.09
N SER A 590 2.44 17.01 5.77
CA SER A 590 1.49 16.18 6.54
C SER A 590 1.97 15.83 7.95
N VAL A 591 3.29 15.66 8.13
CA VAL A 591 3.90 15.41 9.45
C VAL A 591 3.93 16.69 10.27
N GLU A 592 4.24 17.82 9.62
CA GLU A 592 4.18 19.14 10.26
C GLU A 592 2.75 19.48 10.70
N ALA A 593 1.77 19.36 9.80
CA ALA A 593 0.35 19.55 10.13
C ALA A 593 -0.12 18.61 11.25
N ALA A 594 0.37 17.37 11.28
CA ALA A 594 0.07 16.45 12.37
C ALA A 594 0.67 16.91 13.71
N ALA A 595 1.92 17.37 13.73
CA ALA A 595 2.55 17.89 14.95
C ALA A 595 1.79 19.10 15.50
N ASP A 596 1.42 20.04 14.62
CA ASP A 596 0.67 21.24 15.00
C ASP A 596 -0.73 20.89 15.50
N THR A 597 -1.42 19.95 14.84
CA THR A 597 -2.73 19.45 15.28
C THR A 597 -2.65 18.77 16.65
N LEU A 598 -1.58 18.03 16.91
CA LEU A 598 -1.43 17.22 18.13
C LEU A 598 -0.87 18.00 19.33
N ASP A 599 -0.36 19.21 19.16
CA ASP A 599 0.29 20.00 20.23
C ASP A 599 -0.62 20.17 21.47
N SER A 600 -1.86 20.61 21.28
CA SER A 600 -2.80 20.82 22.39
C SER A 600 -3.22 19.50 23.07
N HIS A 601 -3.35 18.42 22.30
CA HIS A 601 -3.72 17.10 22.80
C HIS A 601 -2.55 16.43 23.53
N PHE A 602 -1.32 16.68 23.10
CA PHE A 602 -0.12 16.26 23.81
C PHE A 602 -0.09 16.85 25.22
N VAL A 603 -0.43 18.13 25.40
CA VAL A 603 -0.48 18.74 26.75
C VAL A 603 -1.48 18.02 27.65
N LYS A 604 -2.69 17.71 27.14
CA LYS A 604 -3.70 16.93 27.87
C LYS A 604 -3.18 15.55 28.25
N TYR A 605 -2.54 14.84 27.31
CA TYR A 605 -1.95 13.53 27.56
C TYR A 605 -0.81 13.58 28.58
N CYS A 606 0.12 14.52 28.41
CA CYS A 606 1.29 14.74 29.24
C CYS A 606 0.88 14.95 30.71
N ALA A 607 -0.08 15.85 30.94
CA ALA A 607 -0.69 16.07 32.24
C ALA A 607 -1.36 14.80 32.77
N SER A 608 -2.17 14.14 31.94
CA SER A 608 -2.88 12.92 32.36
C SER A 608 -1.92 11.82 32.80
N GLN A 609 -0.74 11.65 32.20
CA GLN A 609 0.23 10.61 32.57
C GLN A 609 1.28 11.07 33.59
N ASN A 610 1.25 12.34 34.01
CA ASN A 610 2.29 12.94 34.86
C ASN A 610 3.71 12.71 34.29
N LEU A 611 3.91 12.96 32.99
CA LEU A 611 5.15 12.62 32.30
C LEU A 611 6.37 13.41 32.82
N LEU A 612 6.16 14.62 33.33
CA LEU A 612 7.21 15.49 33.84
C LEU A 612 7.12 15.72 35.36
N ASN A 613 6.43 14.85 36.10
CA ASN A 613 6.29 14.98 37.55
C ASN A 613 7.49 14.37 38.31
N SER A 614 7.96 15.02 39.37
CA SER A 614 9.12 14.61 40.17
C SER A 614 8.96 13.24 40.83
N HIS A 615 7.74 12.81 41.17
CA HIS A 615 7.48 11.47 41.71
C HIS A 615 7.77 10.34 40.72
N PHE A 616 7.94 10.65 39.44
CA PHE A 616 8.21 9.68 38.38
C PHE A 616 9.47 10.06 37.58
N PRO A 617 10.66 9.97 38.19
CA PRO A 617 11.92 10.43 37.59
C PRO A 617 12.23 9.71 36.26
N ASP A 618 11.88 8.43 36.13
CA ASP A 618 12.05 7.68 34.88
C ASP A 618 11.23 8.26 33.71
N ARG A 619 10.05 8.84 33.99
CA ARG A 619 9.21 9.49 32.98
C ARG A 619 9.82 10.83 32.56
N VAL A 620 10.31 11.61 33.53
CA VAL A 620 11.04 12.85 33.27
C VAL A 620 12.25 12.57 32.37
N LYS A 621 13.02 11.53 32.71
CA LYS A 621 14.17 11.07 31.93
C LYS A 621 13.76 10.68 30.50
N LEU A 622 12.65 9.96 30.35
CA LEU A 622 12.12 9.55 29.04
C LEU A 622 11.80 10.77 28.17
N MET A 623 11.19 11.82 28.72
CA MET A 623 10.88 13.03 27.95
C MET A 623 12.15 13.81 27.57
N LEU A 624 13.07 13.95 28.52
CA LEU A 624 14.30 14.70 28.34
C LEU A 624 15.32 14.01 27.41
N GLN A 625 15.21 12.69 27.18
CA GLN A 625 16.09 11.97 26.24
C GLN A 625 15.92 12.37 24.77
N HIS A 626 14.84 13.10 24.44
CA HIS A 626 14.59 13.65 23.11
C HIS A 626 15.48 14.85 22.80
N LEU A 627 16.03 15.52 23.83
CA LEU A 627 16.98 16.62 23.64
C LEU A 627 18.25 16.08 22.94
N PRO A 628 18.72 16.78 21.91
CA PRO A 628 19.91 16.38 21.16
C PRO A 628 21.20 16.53 21.98
N PRO A 629 22.30 15.86 21.58
CA PRO A 629 23.54 15.79 22.36
C PRO A 629 24.18 17.14 22.72
N ASP A 630 23.97 18.16 21.89
CA ASP A 630 24.42 19.53 22.11
C ASP A 630 23.69 20.23 23.26
N LEU A 631 22.53 19.71 23.68
CA LEU A 631 21.77 20.19 24.86
C LEU A 631 21.95 19.29 26.09
N ASP A 632 23.01 18.47 26.13
CA ASP A 632 23.26 17.52 27.23
C ASP A 632 23.43 18.19 28.60
N SER A 633 24.07 19.36 28.66
CA SER A 633 24.24 20.09 29.91
C SER A 633 22.90 20.61 30.44
N GLN A 634 22.06 21.18 29.57
CA GLN A 634 20.72 21.62 29.91
C GLN A 634 19.83 20.43 30.28
N ARG A 635 19.93 19.31 29.56
CA ARG A 635 19.20 18.08 29.88
C ARG A 635 19.49 17.62 31.31
N ASN A 636 20.76 17.62 31.72
CA ASN A 636 21.16 17.22 33.07
C ASN A 636 20.65 18.21 34.13
N VAL A 637 20.78 19.52 33.87
CA VAL A 637 20.26 20.58 34.77
C VAL A 637 18.75 20.45 34.96
N LEU A 638 17.99 20.30 33.87
CA LEU A 638 16.54 20.12 33.93
C LEU A 638 16.15 18.82 34.64
N PHE A 639 16.89 17.74 34.40
CA PHE A 639 16.67 16.48 35.11
C PHE A 639 16.90 16.65 36.62
N ASP A 640 18.01 17.25 37.04
CA ASP A 640 18.28 17.49 38.46
C ASP A 640 17.24 18.40 39.12
N GLN A 641 16.79 19.44 38.41
CA GLN A 641 15.74 20.34 38.90
C GLN A 641 14.39 19.65 39.03
N TRP A 642 14.02 18.79 38.07
CA TRP A 642 12.67 18.25 37.97
C TRP A 642 12.49 16.88 38.60
N ALA A 643 13.55 16.07 38.67
CA ALA A 643 13.52 14.74 39.26
C ALA A 643 13.90 14.74 40.74
N ASN A 644 14.81 15.62 41.18
CA ASN A 644 15.46 15.52 42.50
C ASN A 644 15.00 16.57 43.53
N ARG A 645 14.10 17.51 43.19
CA ARG A 645 13.56 18.50 44.13
C ARG A 645 12.13 18.15 44.56
N GLU A 646 11.91 18.02 45.87
CA GLU A 646 10.62 17.69 46.52
C GLU A 646 9.67 18.89 46.61
N GLU A 647 9.46 19.60 45.52
CA GLU A 647 8.41 20.62 45.47
C GLU A 647 7.58 20.34 44.24
N ASP A 648 6.41 19.72 44.38
CA ASP A 648 5.37 19.83 43.35
C ASP A 648 3.97 19.37 43.75
N ASN A 649 2.99 20.08 43.20
CA ASN A 649 1.56 19.75 43.14
C ASN A 649 1.21 19.14 41.76
N SER A 650 -0.05 18.75 41.54
CA SER A 650 -0.50 18.11 40.29
C SER A 650 -0.31 18.97 39.03
N ASP A 651 -0.12 20.28 39.17
CA ASP A 651 -0.04 21.28 38.09
C ASP A 651 1.39 21.46 37.53
N SER A 652 2.36 20.70 38.06
CA SER A 652 3.76 20.89 37.72
C SER A 652 4.17 20.34 36.36
N THR A 653 3.51 19.29 35.87
CA THR A 653 3.82 18.69 34.57
C THR A 653 3.57 19.66 33.43
N VAL A 654 2.44 20.39 33.48
CA VAL A 654 2.09 21.39 32.46
C VAL A 654 3.06 22.57 32.51
N LYS A 655 3.40 23.05 33.72
CA LYS A 655 4.38 24.12 33.91
C LYS A 655 5.75 23.75 33.34
N ARG A 656 6.26 22.55 33.68
CA ARG A 656 7.56 22.06 33.18
C ARG A 656 7.57 21.87 31.68
N TRP A 657 6.47 21.38 31.09
CA TRP A 657 6.34 21.31 29.64
C TRP A 657 6.38 22.70 28.99
N ASN A 658 5.63 23.66 29.53
CA ASN A 658 5.63 25.03 29.01
C ASN A 658 7.01 25.69 29.15
N THR A 659 7.71 25.49 30.28
CA THR A 659 9.08 25.95 30.47
C THR A 659 10.02 25.33 29.43
N LEU A 660 9.94 24.02 29.18
CA LEU A 660 10.73 23.36 28.15
C LEU A 660 10.43 23.92 26.75
N LYS A 661 9.15 24.09 26.43
CA LYS A 661 8.68 24.60 25.15
C LYS A 661 9.19 26.02 24.90
N CYS A 662 9.06 26.92 25.87
CA CYS A 662 9.59 28.29 25.77
C CYS A 662 11.11 28.31 25.59
N PHE A 663 11.85 27.48 26.33
CA PHE A 663 13.31 27.36 26.18
C PHE A 663 13.70 26.87 24.77
N LEU A 664 13.06 25.81 24.27
CA LEU A 664 13.35 25.29 22.94
C LEU A 664 12.99 26.31 21.85
N GLN A 665 11.91 27.08 22.01
CA GLN A 665 11.53 28.17 21.11
C GLN A 665 12.56 29.30 21.10
N SER A 666 13.09 29.71 22.26
CA SER A 666 14.13 30.75 22.33
C SER A 666 15.42 30.32 21.65
N GLU A 667 15.73 29.02 21.69
CA GLU A 667 16.87 28.40 21.00
C GLU A 667 16.59 28.06 19.52
N LYS A 668 15.41 28.42 18.99
CA LYS A 668 14.94 28.09 17.63
C LYS A 668 14.94 26.58 17.33
N ARG A 669 14.56 25.76 18.32
CA ARG A 669 14.51 24.29 18.28
C ARG A 669 13.09 23.73 18.27
N ASP A 670 12.22 24.30 17.44
CA ASP A 670 10.82 23.83 17.28
C ASP A 670 10.74 22.38 16.81
N ASN A 671 11.76 21.92 16.08
CA ASN A 671 11.92 20.54 15.66
C ASN A 671 11.98 19.55 16.84
N VAL A 672 12.56 19.94 17.97
CA VAL A 672 12.63 19.10 19.19
C VAL A 672 11.25 19.01 19.85
N ILE A 673 10.49 20.11 19.86
CA ILE A 673 9.11 20.13 20.37
C ILE A 673 8.25 19.16 19.54
N LYS A 674 8.32 19.29 18.21
CA LYS A 674 7.61 18.41 17.27
C LYS A 674 8.05 16.95 17.42
N ASP A 675 9.34 16.68 17.61
CA ASP A 675 9.86 15.32 17.86
C ASP A 675 9.23 14.67 19.10
N ILE A 676 9.15 15.42 20.20
CA ILE A 676 8.56 14.95 21.46
C ILE A 676 7.07 14.63 21.28
N ILE A 677 6.32 15.53 20.65
CA ILE A 677 4.88 15.37 20.40
C ILE A 677 4.65 14.12 19.54
N LEU A 678 5.31 14.04 18.37
CA LEU A 678 5.10 12.96 17.41
C LEU A 678 5.50 11.59 17.97
N ASN A 679 6.64 11.48 18.66
CA ASN A 679 7.05 10.20 19.25
C ASN A 679 6.14 9.74 20.41
N THR A 680 5.40 10.65 21.04
CA THR A 680 4.55 10.35 22.19
C THR A 680 3.11 10.01 21.75
N VAL A 681 2.48 10.87 20.96
CA VAL A 681 1.01 10.81 20.71
C VAL A 681 0.60 10.54 19.27
N TYR A 682 1.54 10.47 18.31
CA TYR A 682 1.19 10.17 16.92
C TYR A 682 0.59 8.75 16.75
N PRO A 683 -0.35 8.53 15.81
CA PRO A 683 -0.90 7.21 15.49
C PRO A 683 0.17 6.12 15.27
N ARG A 684 0.06 5.00 15.99
CA ARG A 684 0.84 3.77 15.75
C ARG A 684 -0.07 2.78 15.04
N LEU A 685 0.24 2.48 13.77
CA LEU A 685 -0.62 1.69 12.90
C LEU A 685 -0.13 0.24 12.79
N ASP A 686 -1.04 -0.73 12.88
CA ASP A 686 -0.77 -2.08 12.38
C ASP A 686 -0.93 -2.10 10.85
N THR A 687 0.15 -1.77 10.15
CA THR A 687 0.17 -1.69 8.68
C THR A 687 -0.24 -3.01 7.98
N ASN A 688 -0.12 -4.16 8.64
CA ASN A 688 -0.50 -5.44 8.04
C ASN A 688 -2.02 -5.56 7.85
N VAL A 689 -2.79 -4.92 8.72
CA VAL A 689 -4.26 -4.84 8.64
C VAL A 689 -4.69 -4.06 7.40
N THR A 690 -3.93 -3.03 7.04
CA THR A 690 -4.23 -2.13 5.94
C THR A 690 -3.78 -2.67 4.57
N ASN A 691 -2.65 -3.39 4.51
CA ASN A 691 -1.94 -3.72 3.26
C ASN A 691 -2.69 -4.63 2.27
N GLY A 692 -3.68 -5.43 2.69
CA GLY A 692 -4.23 -6.51 1.85
C GLY A 692 -5.74 -6.70 1.95
N PHE A 693 -6.35 -7.15 0.85
CA PHE A 693 -7.77 -7.49 0.79
C PHE A 693 -8.18 -8.67 1.67
N GLY A 694 -7.25 -9.60 1.93
CA GLY A 694 -7.52 -10.82 2.68
C GLY A 694 -7.66 -10.63 4.20
N HIS A 695 -7.38 -9.42 4.71
CA HIS A 695 -7.45 -9.12 6.13
C HIS A 695 -8.90 -8.94 6.60
N LEU A 696 -9.24 -9.66 7.66
CA LEU A 696 -10.55 -9.64 8.31
C LEU A 696 -10.51 -8.67 9.48
N LEU A 697 -11.46 -7.73 9.54
CA LEU A 697 -11.54 -6.77 10.64
C LEU A 697 -12.90 -6.82 11.33
N LYS A 698 -12.90 -6.63 12.65
CA LYS A 698 -14.09 -6.80 13.50
C LYS A 698 -15.22 -5.86 13.08
N SER A 699 -16.42 -6.42 12.93
CA SER A 699 -17.64 -5.69 12.58
C SER A 699 -17.98 -4.61 13.61
N PRO A 700 -18.52 -3.46 13.17
CA PRO A 700 -19.32 -2.58 14.04
C PRO A 700 -20.44 -3.36 14.73
N PHE A 701 -20.82 -2.90 15.92
CA PHE A 701 -21.85 -3.47 16.79
C PHE A 701 -21.58 -4.89 17.32
N CYS A 702 -20.39 -5.46 17.10
CA CYS A 702 -19.96 -6.69 17.79
C CYS A 702 -19.94 -6.51 19.31
N VAL A 703 -20.29 -7.56 20.05
CA VAL A 703 -20.02 -7.62 21.50
C VAL A 703 -18.57 -8.03 21.71
N HIS A 704 -17.83 -7.30 22.52
CA HIS A 704 -16.46 -7.70 22.86
C HIS A 704 -16.49 -8.80 23.96
N PRO A 705 -15.95 -10.01 23.71
CA PRO A 705 -16.19 -11.18 24.55
C PRO A 705 -15.68 -11.04 25.99
N LYS A 706 -14.57 -10.30 26.21
CA LYS A 706 -13.99 -10.14 27.57
C LYS A 706 -14.59 -8.98 28.37
N THR A 707 -15.21 -8.00 27.71
CA THR A 707 -15.64 -6.76 28.35
C THR A 707 -17.15 -6.59 28.32
N GLY A 708 -17.84 -7.27 27.41
CA GLY A 708 -19.28 -7.10 27.16
C GLY A 708 -19.63 -5.79 26.46
N PHE A 709 -18.68 -4.89 26.22
CA PHE A 709 -18.93 -3.63 25.52
C PHE A 709 -19.32 -3.87 24.07
N ILE A 710 -20.25 -3.06 23.58
CA ILE A 710 -20.60 -3.02 22.16
C ILE A 710 -19.56 -2.21 21.39
N CYS A 711 -19.12 -2.71 20.23
CA CYS A 711 -18.20 -2.02 19.32
C CYS A 711 -18.94 -0.91 18.55
N VAL A 712 -19.24 0.20 19.23
CA VAL A 712 -20.08 1.28 18.70
C VAL A 712 -19.33 2.18 17.70
N PRO A 713 -20.00 2.67 16.65
CA PRO A 713 -19.49 3.77 15.82
C PRO A 713 -19.21 5.03 16.63
N ILE A 714 -18.18 5.77 16.23
CA ILE A 714 -17.74 7.02 16.85
C ILE A 714 -17.87 8.15 15.83
N ASP A 715 -18.49 9.25 16.26
CA ASP A 715 -18.46 10.50 15.49
C ASP A 715 -17.12 11.19 15.69
N SER A 716 -16.33 11.33 14.61
CA SER A 716 -15.01 11.95 14.66
C SER A 716 -15.07 13.42 15.10
N HIS A 717 -16.17 14.13 14.85
CA HIS A 717 -16.37 15.50 15.31
C HIS A 717 -16.61 15.61 16.83
N LEU A 718 -17.01 14.52 17.47
CA LEU A 718 -17.28 14.43 18.91
C LEU A 718 -16.28 13.54 19.64
N ILE A 719 -15.12 13.25 19.04
CA ILE A 719 -14.11 12.36 19.61
C ILE A 719 -13.58 12.85 20.96
N GLU A 720 -13.49 14.18 21.16
CA GLU A 720 -13.00 14.75 22.41
C GLU A 720 -13.89 14.42 23.61
N SER A 721 -15.20 14.32 23.40
CA SER A 721 -16.20 13.99 24.43
C SER A 721 -16.53 12.51 24.53
N PHE A 722 -16.05 11.67 23.60
CA PHE A 722 -16.27 10.23 23.63
C PHE A 722 -15.53 9.56 24.81
N ASP A 723 -16.29 8.92 25.71
CA ASP A 723 -15.76 8.13 26.82
C ASP A 723 -15.99 6.62 26.59
N PRO A 724 -14.91 5.82 26.40
CA PRO A 724 -15.03 4.39 26.13
C PRO A 724 -15.59 3.61 27.33
N LEU A 725 -15.56 4.18 28.54
CA LEU A 725 -16.04 3.52 29.77
C LEU A 725 -17.56 3.61 29.94
N THR A 726 -18.21 4.54 29.22
CA THR A 726 -19.66 4.77 29.24
C THR A 726 -20.41 4.06 28.11
N VAL A 727 -19.67 3.42 27.20
CA VAL A 727 -20.23 2.65 26.09
C VAL A 727 -21.14 1.53 26.64
N PRO A 728 -22.31 1.27 26.04
CA PRO A 728 -23.23 0.26 26.53
C PRO A 728 -22.62 -1.15 26.56
N ARG A 729 -22.95 -1.90 27.61
CA ARG A 729 -22.63 -3.33 27.71
C ARG A 729 -23.83 -4.21 27.36
N LEU A 730 -23.54 -5.44 26.92
CA LEU A 730 -24.55 -6.42 26.56
C LEU A 730 -25.61 -6.64 27.65
N ASN A 731 -25.17 -6.92 28.88
CA ASN A 731 -26.05 -7.19 30.02
C ASN A 731 -26.94 -5.98 30.37
N GLU A 732 -26.40 -4.77 30.29
CA GLU A 732 -27.15 -3.52 30.52
C GLU A 732 -28.25 -3.35 29.48
N LEU A 733 -27.95 -3.60 28.19
CA LEU A 733 -28.91 -3.49 27.11
C LEU A 733 -30.03 -4.53 27.21
N VAL A 734 -29.71 -5.77 27.60
CA VAL A 734 -30.72 -6.83 27.82
C VAL A 734 -31.61 -6.49 29.02
N SER A 735 -31.04 -5.93 30.08
CA SER A 735 -31.79 -5.44 31.25
C SER A 735 -32.75 -4.31 30.88
N GLN A 736 -32.29 -3.30 30.14
CA GLN A 736 -33.12 -2.19 29.63
C GLN A 736 -34.29 -2.69 28.77
N LEU A 737 -34.05 -3.67 27.90
CA LEU A 737 -35.13 -4.28 27.10
C LEU A 737 -36.17 -5.01 27.95
N SER A 738 -35.72 -5.70 29.01
CA SER A 738 -36.62 -6.43 29.90
C SER A 738 -37.54 -5.47 30.67
N GLN A 739 -36.99 -4.35 31.14
CA GLN A 739 -37.73 -3.27 31.80
C GLN A 739 -38.68 -2.51 30.87
N ALA A 740 -38.30 -2.32 29.60
CA ALA A 740 -39.16 -1.66 28.62
C ALA A 740 -40.39 -2.52 28.25
N ASN A 741 -40.25 -3.85 28.22
CA ASN A 741 -41.36 -4.77 27.91
C ASN A 741 -42.39 -4.88 29.04
N THR A 742 -42.03 -4.59 30.30
CA THR A 742 -42.97 -4.59 31.43
C THR A 742 -43.89 -3.37 31.46
N HIS A 743 -43.61 -2.31 30.70
CA HIS A 743 -44.38 -1.06 30.71
C HIS A 743 -45.23 -0.81 29.44
N ASN A 744 -45.10 -1.61 28.39
CA ASN A 744 -45.82 -1.40 27.12
C ASN A 744 -46.47 -2.71 26.62
N GLU A 745 -47.79 -2.82 26.79
CA GLU A 745 -48.62 -3.95 26.34
C GLU A 745 -49.06 -3.89 24.86
N VAL A 746 -48.44 -3.05 24.01
CA VAL A 746 -48.80 -2.98 22.58
C VAL A 746 -47.69 -3.57 21.71
N ALA A 747 -47.87 -4.85 21.39
CA ALA A 747 -47.05 -5.59 20.44
C ALA A 747 -47.21 -5.03 19.02
N SER A 748 -46.10 -4.64 18.38
CA SER A 748 -45.77 -4.89 16.96
C SER A 748 -44.72 -3.92 16.39
N GLN A 749 -43.45 -4.02 16.84
CA GLN A 749 -42.30 -3.64 15.99
C GLN A 749 -40.99 -4.17 16.60
N HIS A 750 -40.70 -5.45 16.34
CA HIS A 750 -39.40 -6.06 16.63
C HIS A 750 -38.21 -5.32 15.97
N LEU A 751 -38.47 -4.40 15.03
CA LEU A 751 -37.48 -3.66 14.24
C LEU A 751 -36.87 -2.43 14.92
N LEU A 752 -37.39 -1.95 16.05
CA LEU A 752 -36.94 -0.69 16.66
C LEU A 752 -36.58 -0.79 18.15
N ALA A 753 -36.40 -2.00 18.68
CA ALA A 753 -36.19 -2.22 20.12
C ALA A 753 -34.96 -1.46 20.68
N TYR A 754 -33.93 -1.23 19.86
CA TYR A 754 -32.76 -0.45 20.23
C TYR A 754 -33.08 1.02 20.58
N LYS A 755 -34.19 1.59 20.08
CA LYS A 755 -34.61 2.98 20.37
C LYS A 755 -34.96 3.21 21.84
N HIS A 756 -35.23 2.15 22.60
CA HIS A 756 -35.50 2.21 24.04
C HIS A 756 -34.27 1.85 24.88
N THR A 757 -33.08 1.86 24.29
CA THR A 757 -31.83 1.49 24.95
C THR A 757 -30.76 2.54 24.76
N THR A 758 -29.70 2.47 25.56
CA THR A 758 -28.50 3.33 25.41
C THR A 758 -27.72 3.07 24.11
N LEU A 759 -28.10 2.07 23.31
CA LEU A 759 -27.54 1.82 21.98
C LEU A 759 -28.06 2.79 20.90
N ARG A 760 -29.22 3.43 21.15
CA ARG A 760 -29.91 4.33 20.21
C ARG A 760 -29.01 5.37 19.52
N PRO A 761 -28.28 6.25 20.23
CA PRO A 761 -27.53 7.33 19.59
C PRO A 761 -26.47 6.82 18.60
N TYR A 762 -25.89 5.65 18.87
CA TYR A 762 -24.87 5.04 18.02
C TYR A 762 -25.49 4.45 16.73
N VAL A 763 -26.69 3.87 16.83
CA VAL A 763 -27.41 3.36 15.65
C VAL A 763 -27.91 4.51 14.79
N GLU A 764 -28.45 5.58 15.38
CA GLU A 764 -28.90 6.77 14.64
C GLU A 764 -27.72 7.50 13.96
N PHE A 765 -26.56 7.59 14.61
CA PHE A 765 -25.35 8.09 13.96
C PHE A 765 -24.94 7.23 12.77
N PHE A 766 -24.93 5.90 12.94
CA PHE A 766 -24.59 4.98 11.87
C PHE A 766 -25.60 5.06 10.70
N GLU A 767 -26.88 5.22 10.99
CA GLU A 767 -27.93 5.41 9.99
C GLU A 767 -27.64 6.63 9.11
N ARG A 768 -27.37 7.78 9.73
CA ARG A 768 -26.96 9.01 9.01
C ARG A 768 -25.70 8.81 8.18
N PHE A 769 -24.72 8.07 8.69
CA PHE A 769 -23.51 7.74 7.94
C PHE A 769 -23.84 6.92 6.67
N VAL A 770 -24.62 5.85 6.82
CA VAL A 770 -25.01 4.95 5.73
C VAL A 770 -25.87 5.66 4.69
N ASP A 771 -26.76 6.55 5.11
CA ASP A 771 -27.60 7.34 4.22
C ASP A 771 -26.78 8.33 3.40
N ARG A 772 -25.82 9.03 4.01
CA ARG A 772 -24.88 9.91 3.30
C ARG A 772 -24.04 9.14 2.28
N LEU A 773 -23.50 7.98 2.67
CA LEU A 773 -22.77 7.10 1.75
C LEU A 773 -23.68 6.63 0.60
N SER A 774 -24.92 6.25 0.87
CA SER A 774 -25.83 5.80 -0.18
C SER A 774 -26.20 6.93 -1.15
N ALA A 775 -26.38 8.15 -0.65
CA ALA A 775 -26.72 9.33 -1.44
C ALA A 775 -25.58 9.74 -2.39
N SER A 776 -24.33 9.79 -1.90
CA SER A 776 -23.18 10.13 -2.73
C SER A 776 -22.97 9.14 -3.88
N MET A 777 -23.18 7.84 -3.63
CA MET A 777 -23.07 6.79 -4.65
C MET A 777 -24.16 6.87 -5.73
N GLN A 778 -25.33 7.40 -5.40
CA GLN A 778 -26.39 7.63 -6.40
C GLN A 778 -26.06 8.83 -7.29
N LEU A 779 -25.44 9.88 -6.75
CA LEU A 779 -25.05 11.07 -7.49
C LEU A 779 -23.93 10.77 -8.50
N THR A 780 -22.88 10.05 -8.10
CA THR A 780 -21.80 9.64 -9.01
C THR A 780 -22.31 8.77 -10.16
N SER A 781 -23.30 7.90 -9.90
CA SER A 781 -23.90 7.07 -10.96
C SER A 781 -24.81 7.84 -11.93
N LYS A 782 -25.31 9.03 -11.54
CA LYS A 782 -26.10 9.89 -12.44
C LYS A 782 -25.19 10.71 -13.35
N SER A 783 -24.08 11.24 -12.82
CA SER A 783 -23.09 11.95 -13.63
C SER A 783 -22.45 11.04 -14.69
N GLU A 784 -22.29 9.75 -14.43
CA GLU A 784 -21.81 8.78 -15.45
C GLU A 784 -22.84 8.49 -16.56
N ASN A 785 -24.15 8.66 -16.31
CA ASN A 785 -25.20 8.43 -17.32
C ASN A 785 -25.57 9.69 -18.13
N ASP A 786 -25.37 10.89 -17.57
CA ASP A 786 -25.67 12.15 -18.27
C ASP A 786 -24.57 12.58 -19.27
N VAL A 787 -23.41 11.91 -19.29
CA VAL A 787 -22.33 12.19 -20.25
C VAL A 787 -22.65 11.67 -21.67
N ASP A 788 -23.67 10.83 -21.85
CA ASP A 788 -24.02 10.27 -23.18
C ASP A 788 -25.17 10.98 -23.90
N THR A 789 -25.81 12.00 -23.31
CA THR A 789 -26.89 12.76 -23.98
C THR A 789 -27.01 14.21 -23.52
N THR A 790 -26.04 15.07 -23.83
CA THR A 790 -26.29 16.46 -24.28
C THR A 790 -24.98 17.14 -24.64
N GLY A 791 -24.79 17.45 -25.93
CA GLY A 791 -23.89 18.51 -26.31
C GLY A 791 -24.46 19.88 -25.92
N ILE A 792 -23.54 20.86 -25.83
CA ILE A 792 -23.73 22.32 -25.72
C ILE A 792 -23.52 22.89 -24.31
N TYR A 793 -22.40 23.62 -24.20
CA TYR A 793 -22.05 24.73 -23.32
C TYR A 793 -23.07 25.18 -22.25
N GLY A 794 -22.61 25.17 -20.99
CA GLY A 794 -23.18 25.98 -19.90
C GLY A 794 -22.23 26.00 -18.71
N GLY A 795 -21.53 27.11 -18.50
CA GLY A 795 -20.59 27.31 -17.38
C GLY A 795 -21.28 27.27 -16.02
N ILE A 796 -20.59 26.71 -15.02
CA ILE A 796 -21.01 26.73 -13.62
C ILE A 796 -20.09 27.70 -12.85
N PRO A 797 -20.63 28.50 -11.91
CA PRO A 797 -19.95 29.68 -11.36
C PRO A 797 -18.92 29.31 -10.28
N SER A 798 -17.90 30.17 -10.20
CA SER A 798 -16.90 30.27 -9.14
C SER A 798 -17.51 30.24 -7.73
N LEU A 799 -17.12 29.27 -6.91
CA LEU A 799 -17.26 29.34 -5.46
C LEU A 799 -16.08 30.12 -4.88
N GLU A 800 -16.39 31.29 -4.33
CA GLU A 800 -15.48 32.09 -3.52
C GLU A 800 -15.16 31.37 -2.20
N VAL A 801 -13.88 31.46 -1.84
CA VAL A 801 -13.29 31.01 -0.59
C VAL A 801 -13.74 31.91 0.55
N VAL A 802 -14.27 31.33 1.63
CA VAL A 802 -14.32 31.93 2.98
C VAL A 802 -13.70 30.96 3.96
#